data_AF-A0A4Q2SXB7-F1
#
_entry.id   AF-A0A4Q2SXB7-F1
#
_cell.length_a   1.000
_cell.length_b   1.000
_cell.length_c   1.000
_cell.angle_alpha   90.00
_cell.angle_beta   90.00
_cell.angle_gamma   90.00
#
_symmetry.space_group_name_H-M   'P 1'
#
loop_
_entity.id
_entity.type
_entity.pdbx_description
1 polymer ?
#
loop_
_entity_poly.entity_id
_entity_poly.type
_entity_poly.pdbx_seq_one_letter_code
_entity_poly.pdbx_strand_id
1 'polypeptide(L)'
;MAVLTKAAESVFAPYNIDGTARQIVPGDAAVWGTEIETVLDDGIGAANDRIDAIESEISVIDGRIDAIESIATSGAQWKQPVAVSTTANITLSGEQTIDGITTSASRVLVKNNTTASQNGIWVTGSGAWTRATDADSAAEILGMAVYVTGGTANGGKQFICTTPATIVVGTTALTFQQISDQSALNANLSSVTNTVSNFSAHANLFRNGNLANDGDGVKLFSPDAGIYSAYSARFNKCDSQVIADLGCTTAIYVPASLGGNGNLVIQEVNLVGGYILVSMLVHSSAVNWTFGNANGLQVYARYSDGTNVTIMSSNGTLTHTDLGSNTRRYTGTIALNAAKTCVRIDAGLNDAGTRTANFYITGFWASWSLAQITLNQTAYPNWTASVPDVQSLQKESADNTSRLARLVFDALSTDIANPLWSVIVTLIGDSITWGLGTSDAGVSEPRAHSLSDPRDVLTSSSWANKLGRWLGYKVCNQENFSNPAPGVRQYRQSHLIAPWDNPNVTVNLSTGAPKPKTSTAASGGKLYRYTSVPPSNEMQFTFFGDEITVWFTTIGDDPSATFTVYVDGSAVATVSHYGVPAAYSQSYMISAALGKHVVRVVNNSATQNLRIEALEHNRICRVVNQGIIGTMSTEWVPTGTLLADGLTADSNHVVIQLGTNDRGHTTQPRAPQQIIDSLTTIITWIGENRPNANIALMAPPQAIGTSEEGGGGTYYYSTAEVSQAIAMVARRLGLPFLDNYAMTAQLGINGDTFLSDNLHPNDFGHSEMFKSIVRFIS
;
A
#
# COMPACT_ATOMS: atom_id res chain seq x y z
N MET A 1 21.85 33.81 -3.63
CA MET A 1 22.27 35.22 -3.58
C MET A 1 21.64 35.91 -2.38
N ALA A 2 22.35 35.92 -1.24
CA ALA A 2 22.11 36.81 -0.10
C ALA A 2 23.32 36.71 0.85
N VAL A 3 24.52 37.06 0.37
CA VAL A 3 25.74 37.11 1.21
C VAL A 3 26.47 38.41 0.93
N LEU A 4 25.81 39.52 1.22
CA LEU A 4 26.48 40.78 1.51
C LEU A 4 25.89 41.25 2.84
N THR A 5 26.56 40.95 3.94
CA THR A 5 26.10 41.32 5.29
C THR A 5 26.23 42.82 5.56
N LYS A 6 26.82 43.60 4.64
CA LYS A 6 26.92 45.06 4.71
C LYS A 6 26.74 45.68 3.32
N ALA A 7 25.87 46.69 3.20
CA ALA A 7 25.76 47.50 1.98
C ALA A 7 27.05 48.33 1.80
N ALA A 8 27.51 48.53 0.56
CA ALA A 8 28.73 49.30 0.25
C ALA A 8 28.75 50.69 0.93
N GLU A 9 27.58 51.30 1.07
CA GLU A 9 27.36 52.59 1.75
C GLU A 9 27.78 52.58 3.23
N SER A 10 27.78 51.43 3.89
CA SER A 10 28.19 51.28 5.30
C SER A 10 29.70 51.09 5.49
N VAL A 11 30.41 50.61 4.46
CA VAL A 11 31.86 50.41 4.46
C VAL A 11 32.58 51.68 4.03
N PHE A 12 32.02 52.41 3.06
CA PHE A 12 32.56 53.66 2.52
C PHE A 12 31.88 54.93 3.04
N ALA A 13 31.19 54.86 4.18
CA ALA A 13 30.63 56.04 4.80
C ALA A 13 31.74 57.10 4.98
N PRO A 14 31.65 58.28 4.35
CA PRO A 14 32.73 59.27 4.39
C PRO A 14 32.91 59.86 5.79
N TYR A 15 31.97 59.57 6.70
CA TYR A 15 31.96 60.09 8.06
C TYR A 15 31.64 58.99 9.08
N ASN A 16 32.20 59.10 10.29
CA ASN A 16 31.81 58.34 11.46
C ASN A 16 30.39 58.74 11.93
N ILE A 17 29.80 58.00 12.88
CA ILE A 17 28.45 58.29 13.39
C ILE A 17 28.33 59.66 14.07
N ASP A 18 29.47 60.26 14.45
CA ASP A 18 29.58 61.60 15.02
C ASP A 18 29.78 62.71 13.97
N GLY A 19 29.78 62.37 12.67
CA GLY A 19 29.92 63.29 11.56
C GLY A 19 31.35 63.69 11.20
N THR A 20 32.38 63.11 11.83
CA THR A 20 33.79 63.37 11.49
C THR A 20 34.26 62.53 10.29
N ALA A 21 35.13 63.09 9.43
CA ALA A 21 35.59 62.38 8.24
C ALA A 21 36.30 61.08 8.63
N ARG A 22 35.79 59.94 8.15
CA ARG A 22 36.31 58.63 8.52
C ARG A 22 37.55 58.31 7.67
N GLN A 23 38.68 58.09 8.31
CA GLN A 23 39.89 57.62 7.63
C GLN A 23 39.72 56.12 7.34
N ILE A 24 39.73 55.74 6.06
CA ILE A 24 39.76 54.33 5.67
C ILE A 24 41.12 53.77 6.09
N VAL A 25 41.12 52.91 7.11
CA VAL A 25 42.34 52.26 7.59
C VAL A 25 42.60 50.98 6.80
N PRO A 26 43.86 50.52 6.70
CA PRO A 26 44.20 49.28 5.96
C PRO A 26 43.37 48.06 6.38
N GLY A 27 42.92 48.00 7.64
CA GLY A 27 42.04 46.94 8.14
C GLY A 27 40.65 46.90 7.50
N ASP A 28 40.08 48.06 7.11
CA ASP A 28 38.76 48.12 6.44
C ASP A 28 38.86 47.58 5.00
N ALA A 29 39.96 47.86 4.29
CA ALA A 29 40.22 47.33 2.96
C ALA A 29 40.50 45.82 2.98
N ALA A 30 41.16 45.32 4.03
CA ALA A 30 41.42 43.89 4.21
C ALA A 30 40.12 43.09 4.42
N VAL A 31 39.17 43.61 5.22
CA VAL A 31 37.86 42.95 5.44
C VAL A 31 37.07 42.86 4.14
N TRP A 32 37.06 43.91 3.31
CA TRP A 32 36.36 43.89 2.02
C TRP A 32 37.02 42.94 1.01
N GLY A 33 38.35 42.86 1.00
CA GLY A 33 39.09 41.87 0.22
C GLY A 33 38.69 40.44 0.59
N THR A 34 38.66 40.12 1.88
CA THR A 34 38.26 38.80 2.37
C THR A 34 36.79 38.46 2.06
N GLU A 35 35.86 39.42 2.19
CA GLU A 35 34.44 39.21 1.85
C GLU A 35 34.24 38.99 0.33
N ILE A 36 34.97 39.71 -0.53
CA ILE A 36 34.95 39.48 -1.98
C ILE A 36 35.51 38.10 -2.34
N GLU A 37 36.65 37.72 -1.75
CA GLU A 37 37.24 36.39 -1.96
C GLU A 37 36.26 35.29 -1.53
N THR A 38 35.58 35.46 -0.38
CA THR A 38 34.57 34.50 0.08
C THR A 38 33.39 34.38 -0.88
N VAL A 39 32.85 35.50 -1.39
CA VAL A 39 31.74 35.47 -2.36
C VAL A 39 32.16 34.87 -3.70
N LEU A 40 33.38 35.14 -4.14
CA LEU A 40 33.95 34.52 -5.34
C LEU A 40 34.11 33.01 -5.14
N ASP A 41 34.66 32.57 -4.01
CA ASP A 41 34.86 31.15 -3.69
C ASP A 41 33.53 30.40 -3.54
N ASP A 42 32.53 30.97 -2.86
CA ASP A 42 31.18 30.41 -2.75
C ASP A 42 30.50 30.33 -4.14
N GLY A 43 30.68 31.35 -4.97
CA GLY A 43 30.16 31.38 -6.34
C GLY A 43 30.82 30.34 -7.23
N ILE A 44 32.13 30.15 -7.11
CA ILE A 44 32.91 29.11 -7.80
C ILE A 44 32.51 27.73 -7.29
N GLY A 45 32.33 27.55 -5.98
CA GLY A 45 31.88 26.29 -5.37
C GLY A 45 30.50 25.86 -5.87
N ALA A 46 29.51 26.76 -5.83
CA ALA A 46 28.18 26.48 -6.34
C ALA A 46 28.14 26.23 -7.86
N ALA A 47 29.07 26.85 -8.62
CA ALA A 47 29.23 26.56 -10.04
C ALA A 47 29.83 25.17 -10.27
N ASN A 48 30.85 24.79 -9.49
CA ASN A 48 31.49 23.47 -9.56
C ASN A 48 30.52 22.34 -9.17
N ASP A 49 29.74 22.48 -8.09
CA ASP A 49 28.73 21.49 -7.69
C ASP A 49 27.72 21.22 -8.82
N ARG A 50 27.38 22.26 -9.57
CA ARG A 50 26.44 22.19 -10.68
C ARG A 50 27.08 21.61 -11.94
N ILE A 51 28.37 21.85 -12.16
CA ILE A 51 29.17 21.19 -13.20
C ILE A 51 29.27 19.69 -12.90
N ASP A 52 29.62 19.29 -11.67
CA ASP A 52 29.72 17.88 -11.26
C ASP A 52 28.39 17.13 -11.43
N ALA A 53 27.27 17.77 -11.08
CA ALA A 53 25.94 17.21 -11.29
C ALA A 53 25.63 17.01 -12.79
N ILE A 54 25.97 17.97 -13.64
CA ILE A 54 25.80 17.89 -15.09
C ILE A 54 26.72 16.81 -15.69
N GLU A 55 27.99 16.73 -15.27
CA GLU A 55 28.94 15.70 -15.72
C GLU A 55 28.46 14.30 -15.34
N SER A 56 27.88 14.14 -14.15
CA SER A 56 27.24 12.89 -13.74
C SER A 56 26.03 12.53 -14.61
N GLU A 57 25.17 13.50 -14.95
CA GLU A 57 24.03 13.26 -15.84
C GLU A 57 24.48 12.92 -17.27
N ILE A 58 25.51 13.61 -17.79
CA ILE A 58 26.11 13.35 -19.10
C ILE A 58 26.70 11.93 -19.14
N SER A 59 27.44 11.51 -18.12
CA SER A 59 28.01 10.16 -18.06
C SER A 59 26.94 9.06 -18.11
N VAL A 60 25.79 9.28 -17.45
CA VAL A 60 24.64 8.37 -17.51
C VAL A 60 24.00 8.36 -18.90
N ILE A 61 23.91 9.53 -19.54
CA ILE A 61 23.38 9.66 -20.91
C ILE A 61 24.32 8.98 -21.93
N ASP A 62 25.63 9.21 -21.84
CA ASP A 62 26.64 8.57 -22.70
C ASP A 62 26.57 7.05 -22.60
N GLY A 63 26.48 6.50 -21.37
CA GLY A 63 26.31 5.05 -21.20
C GLY A 63 25.02 4.48 -21.80
N ARG A 64 23.93 5.26 -21.80
CA ARG A 64 22.67 4.89 -22.46
C ARG A 64 22.76 5.02 -23.98
N ILE A 65 23.49 6.01 -24.48
CA ILE A 65 23.75 6.20 -25.91
C ILE A 65 24.62 5.06 -26.43
N ASP A 66 25.70 4.67 -25.75
CA ASP A 66 26.54 3.52 -26.10
C ASP A 66 25.72 2.22 -26.20
N ALA A 67 24.81 2.00 -25.24
CA ALA A 67 23.92 0.84 -25.25
C ALA A 67 22.90 0.88 -26.40
N ILE A 68 22.33 2.06 -26.68
CA ILE A 68 21.37 2.25 -27.78
C ILE A 68 22.07 2.15 -29.13
N GLU A 69 23.26 2.72 -29.31
CA GLU A 69 24.08 2.59 -30.52
C GLU A 69 24.45 1.12 -30.75
N SER A 70 24.82 0.38 -29.70
CA SER A 70 25.08 -1.06 -29.80
C SER A 70 23.86 -1.85 -30.28
N ILE A 71 22.64 -1.48 -29.84
CA ILE A 71 21.38 -2.15 -30.19
C ILE A 71 20.88 -1.73 -31.59
N ALA A 72 20.93 -0.43 -31.88
CA ALA A 72 20.40 0.16 -33.10
C ALA A 72 21.23 -0.20 -34.34
N THR A 73 22.51 -0.51 -34.18
CA THR A 73 23.44 -0.71 -35.32
C THR A 73 23.54 -2.17 -35.80
N SER A 74 23.02 -3.18 -35.07
CA SER A 74 23.47 -4.58 -35.30
C SER A 74 22.44 -5.64 -35.69
N GLY A 75 21.12 -5.45 -35.59
CA GLY A 75 20.16 -6.49 -36.05
C GLY A 75 20.38 -7.86 -35.38
N ALA A 76 20.56 -7.87 -34.05
CA ALA A 76 21.05 -9.01 -33.27
C ALA A 76 20.40 -10.36 -33.62
N GLN A 77 21.25 -11.36 -33.86
CA GLN A 77 20.87 -12.73 -34.23
C GLN A 77 21.12 -13.68 -33.06
N TRP A 78 20.10 -13.92 -32.23
CA TRP A 78 20.23 -14.78 -31.05
C TRP A 78 20.48 -16.25 -31.42
N LYS A 79 21.48 -16.85 -30.78
CA LYS A 79 21.91 -18.24 -30.94
C LYS A 79 21.49 -19.10 -29.75
N GLN A 80 21.57 -20.41 -29.92
CA GLN A 80 21.33 -21.34 -28.81
C GLN A 80 22.32 -21.07 -27.66
N PRO A 81 21.86 -21.12 -26.40
CA PRO A 81 22.72 -20.83 -25.24
C PRO A 81 23.98 -21.68 -25.21
N VAL A 82 25.03 -21.13 -24.59
CA VAL A 82 26.29 -21.84 -24.33
C VAL A 82 26.37 -22.25 -22.87
N ALA A 83 26.94 -23.42 -22.61
CA ALA A 83 27.14 -23.94 -21.27
C ALA A 83 28.10 -23.06 -20.47
N VAL A 84 29.13 -22.52 -21.13
CA VAL A 84 30.15 -21.69 -20.51
C VAL A 84 30.84 -20.78 -21.53
N SER A 85 31.48 -19.72 -21.06
CA SER A 85 32.26 -18.79 -21.88
C SER A 85 33.69 -18.68 -21.35
N THR A 86 34.65 -18.55 -22.25
CA THR A 86 36.07 -18.44 -21.89
C THR A 86 36.34 -17.22 -21.01
N THR A 87 37.29 -17.35 -20.09
CA THR A 87 37.86 -16.25 -19.30
C THR A 87 39.32 -15.94 -19.67
N ALA A 88 39.96 -16.83 -20.42
CA ALA A 88 41.34 -16.72 -20.90
C ALA A 88 41.50 -17.48 -22.23
N ASN A 89 42.71 -17.46 -22.79
CA ASN A 89 43.06 -18.19 -24.01
C ASN A 89 42.98 -19.70 -23.79
N ILE A 90 42.37 -20.45 -24.71
CA ILE A 90 42.21 -21.91 -24.64
C ILE A 90 42.70 -22.59 -25.94
N THR A 91 42.90 -23.91 -25.87
CA THR A 91 43.13 -24.73 -27.06
C THR A 91 41.80 -25.25 -27.60
N LEU A 92 41.52 -25.18 -28.89
CA LEU A 92 40.27 -25.68 -29.49
C LEU A 92 40.31 -27.21 -29.73
N SER A 93 40.68 -27.97 -28.71
CA SER A 93 40.70 -29.43 -28.74
C SER A 93 40.64 -30.03 -27.34
N GLY A 94 40.05 -31.21 -27.20
CA GLY A 94 39.94 -31.91 -25.92
C GLY A 94 38.91 -31.26 -25.00
N GLU A 95 38.29 -32.05 -24.14
CA GLU A 95 37.40 -31.52 -23.10
C GLU A 95 38.20 -30.78 -22.04
N GLN A 96 37.68 -29.63 -21.56
CA GLN A 96 38.40 -28.70 -20.70
C GLN A 96 37.50 -28.17 -19.59
N THR A 97 38.11 -27.74 -18.49
CA THR A 97 37.41 -26.96 -17.46
C THR A 97 37.59 -25.48 -17.74
N ILE A 98 36.49 -24.80 -18.07
CA ILE A 98 36.46 -23.39 -18.42
C ILE A 98 35.54 -22.70 -17.43
N ASP A 99 36.01 -21.62 -16.82
CA ASP A 99 35.22 -20.84 -15.84
C ASP A 99 34.57 -21.70 -14.73
N GLY A 100 35.25 -22.76 -14.31
CA GLY A 100 34.78 -23.71 -13.30
C GLY A 100 33.83 -24.81 -13.82
N ILE A 101 33.47 -24.81 -15.11
CA ILE A 101 32.61 -25.83 -15.73
C ILE A 101 33.46 -26.75 -16.61
N THR A 102 33.40 -28.06 -16.35
CA THR A 102 34.01 -29.08 -17.21
C THR A 102 33.12 -29.37 -18.41
N THR A 103 33.65 -29.19 -19.61
CA THR A 103 32.92 -29.41 -20.86
C THR A 103 32.80 -30.91 -21.17
N SER A 104 31.72 -31.27 -21.84
CA SER A 104 31.47 -32.62 -22.37
C SER A 104 30.50 -32.51 -23.54
N ALA A 105 30.99 -32.50 -24.78
CA ALA A 105 30.21 -32.18 -25.97
C ALA A 105 29.37 -30.89 -25.83
N SER A 106 29.93 -29.90 -25.13
CA SER A 106 29.22 -28.69 -24.70
C SER A 106 29.36 -27.56 -25.71
N ARG A 107 28.38 -26.66 -25.75
CA ARG A 107 28.51 -25.40 -26.50
C ARG A 107 29.27 -24.38 -25.65
N VAL A 108 30.32 -23.79 -26.20
CA VAL A 108 31.19 -22.83 -25.50
C VAL A 108 31.33 -21.56 -26.33
N LEU A 109 31.10 -20.41 -25.70
CA LEU A 109 31.49 -19.14 -26.31
C LEU A 109 32.98 -18.91 -26.08
N VAL A 110 33.76 -18.95 -27.15
CA VAL A 110 35.18 -18.59 -27.15
C VAL A 110 35.28 -17.12 -27.55
N LYS A 111 35.62 -16.27 -26.59
CA LYS A 111 35.76 -14.81 -26.80
C LYS A 111 37.12 -14.26 -26.37
N ASN A 112 37.94 -15.07 -25.70
CA ASN A 112 39.22 -14.65 -25.10
C ASN A 112 40.44 -15.29 -25.76
N ASN A 113 40.30 -15.89 -26.95
CA ASN A 113 41.47 -16.40 -27.65
C ASN A 113 42.29 -15.26 -28.25
N THR A 114 43.61 -15.40 -28.13
CA THR A 114 44.59 -14.45 -28.67
C THR A 114 44.52 -14.37 -30.20
N THR A 115 44.36 -15.51 -30.86
CA THR A 115 43.98 -15.57 -32.27
C THR A 115 42.49 -15.26 -32.41
N ALA A 116 42.14 -13.98 -32.51
CA ALA A 116 40.74 -13.54 -32.47
C ALA A 116 39.85 -14.11 -33.60
N SER A 117 40.41 -14.60 -34.71
CA SER A 117 39.63 -15.30 -35.75
C SER A 117 39.12 -16.68 -35.33
N GLN A 118 39.64 -17.22 -34.21
CA GLN A 118 39.16 -18.43 -33.57
C GLN A 118 38.03 -18.17 -32.57
N ASN A 119 37.76 -16.90 -32.20
CA ASN A 119 36.61 -16.59 -31.37
C ASN A 119 35.30 -16.99 -32.09
N GLY A 120 34.25 -17.27 -31.34
CA GLY A 120 33.00 -17.83 -31.86
C GLY A 120 32.35 -18.81 -30.89
N ILE A 121 31.24 -19.41 -31.33
CA ILE A 121 30.60 -20.49 -30.58
C ILE A 121 31.13 -21.83 -31.11
N TRP A 122 31.66 -22.65 -30.22
CA TRP A 122 32.24 -23.96 -30.53
C TRP A 122 31.49 -25.08 -29.80
N VAL A 123 31.48 -26.27 -30.40
CA VAL A 123 31.06 -27.52 -29.75
C VAL A 123 32.31 -28.27 -29.37
N THR A 124 32.45 -28.59 -28.08
CA THR A 124 33.62 -29.29 -27.56
C THR A 124 33.62 -30.77 -27.95
N GLY A 125 34.79 -31.39 -27.89
CA GLY A 125 34.96 -32.83 -28.11
C GLY A 125 36.34 -33.31 -27.67
N SER A 126 36.53 -34.63 -27.63
CA SER A 126 37.82 -35.24 -27.25
C SER A 126 38.95 -34.97 -28.24
N GLY A 127 38.61 -34.71 -29.51
CA GLY A 127 39.52 -34.26 -30.57
C GLY A 127 39.45 -32.76 -30.81
N ALA A 128 39.69 -32.32 -32.04
CA ALA A 128 39.52 -30.92 -32.43
C ALA A 128 38.04 -30.49 -32.26
N TRP A 129 37.82 -29.29 -31.74
CA TRP A 129 36.48 -28.72 -31.62
C TRP A 129 35.96 -28.26 -32.98
N THR A 130 34.64 -28.21 -33.12
CA THR A 130 33.97 -27.70 -34.32
C THR A 130 33.21 -26.42 -34.01
N ARG A 131 33.06 -25.52 -35.00
CA ARG A 131 32.13 -24.39 -34.83
C ARG A 131 30.72 -24.93 -34.69
N ALA A 132 29.92 -24.25 -33.89
CA ALA A 132 28.51 -24.58 -33.77
C ALA A 132 27.78 -24.34 -35.11
N THR A 133 26.86 -25.24 -35.45
CA THR A 133 26.16 -25.24 -36.75
C THR A 133 25.27 -24.03 -36.99
N ASP A 134 24.90 -23.29 -35.95
CA ASP A 134 24.14 -22.04 -36.03
C ASP A 134 25.05 -20.79 -36.01
N ALA A 135 26.37 -21.00 -36.04
CA ALA A 135 27.40 -19.96 -35.98
C ALA A 135 28.67 -20.35 -36.77
N ASP A 136 28.49 -20.99 -37.94
CA ASP A 136 29.58 -21.47 -38.79
C ASP A 136 29.67 -20.77 -40.16
N SER A 137 28.70 -19.91 -40.49
CA SER A 137 28.72 -19.07 -41.70
C SER A 137 28.86 -17.57 -41.40
N ALA A 138 29.34 -16.80 -42.38
CA ALA A 138 29.53 -15.36 -42.26
C ALA A 138 28.22 -14.61 -41.94
N ALA A 139 27.10 -15.03 -42.55
CA ALA A 139 25.79 -14.42 -42.33
C ALA A 139 25.25 -14.71 -40.93
N GLU A 140 25.58 -15.87 -40.35
CA GLU A 140 25.14 -16.24 -39.01
C GLU A 140 25.96 -15.61 -37.91
N ILE A 141 27.25 -15.34 -38.16
CA ILE A 141 28.20 -14.73 -37.20
C ILE A 141 27.97 -13.22 -37.09
N LEU A 142 27.56 -12.56 -38.19
CA LEU A 142 27.30 -11.12 -38.20
C LEU A 142 26.15 -10.78 -37.24
N GLY A 143 26.45 -10.01 -36.20
CA GLY A 143 25.47 -9.62 -35.18
C GLY A 143 25.01 -10.76 -34.27
N MET A 144 25.71 -11.90 -34.22
CA MET A 144 25.27 -13.02 -33.36
C MET A 144 25.29 -12.64 -31.87
N ALA A 145 24.26 -13.06 -31.14
CA ALA A 145 24.15 -12.84 -29.70
C ALA A 145 23.90 -14.17 -28.97
N VAL A 146 24.41 -14.33 -27.75
CA VAL A 146 24.30 -15.58 -27.00
C VAL A 146 24.24 -15.36 -25.49
N TYR A 147 23.44 -16.20 -24.83
CA TYR A 147 23.35 -16.30 -23.37
C TYR A 147 24.26 -17.41 -22.82
N VAL A 148 24.98 -17.13 -21.74
CA VAL A 148 25.87 -18.08 -21.06
C VAL A 148 25.16 -18.63 -19.82
N THR A 149 24.93 -19.94 -19.75
CA THR A 149 24.12 -20.55 -18.69
C THR A 149 24.90 -20.88 -17.42
N GLY A 150 26.21 -21.09 -17.50
CA GLY A 150 27.05 -21.50 -16.37
C GLY A 150 28.45 -20.88 -16.40
N GLY A 151 29.17 -21.07 -15.29
CA GLY A 151 30.50 -20.52 -15.06
C GLY A 151 30.52 -19.44 -13.96
N THR A 152 31.62 -19.34 -13.24
CA THR A 152 31.76 -18.43 -12.09
C THR A 152 31.82 -16.95 -12.51
N ALA A 153 32.55 -16.63 -13.58
CA ALA A 153 32.77 -15.26 -14.04
C ALA A 153 31.80 -14.83 -15.14
N ASN A 154 31.33 -15.77 -15.97
CA ASN A 154 30.52 -15.48 -17.15
C ASN A 154 29.10 -16.06 -17.11
N GLY A 155 28.74 -16.90 -16.13
CA GLY A 155 27.40 -17.44 -16.01
C GLY A 155 26.35 -16.34 -15.80
N GLY A 156 25.24 -16.40 -16.53
CA GLY A 156 24.18 -15.39 -16.49
C GLY A 156 24.42 -14.15 -17.36
N LYS A 157 25.56 -14.07 -18.07
CA LYS A 157 25.87 -12.95 -18.96
C LYS A 157 25.42 -13.20 -20.40
N GLN A 158 25.17 -12.11 -21.13
CA GLN A 158 24.87 -12.12 -22.56
C GLN A 158 25.95 -11.39 -23.34
N PHE A 159 26.36 -11.95 -24.47
CA PHE A 159 27.39 -11.38 -25.33
C PHE A 159 26.90 -11.26 -26.78
N ILE A 160 27.31 -10.19 -27.47
CA ILE A 160 27.07 -9.97 -28.90
C ILE A 160 28.38 -9.83 -29.66
N CYS A 161 28.42 -10.35 -30.89
CA CYS A 161 29.50 -10.13 -31.84
C CYS A 161 29.33 -8.76 -32.49
N THR A 162 30.28 -7.86 -32.28
CA THR A 162 30.26 -6.48 -32.79
C THR A 162 31.10 -6.27 -34.06
N THR A 163 31.68 -7.35 -34.60
CA THR A 163 32.51 -7.28 -35.80
C THR A 163 31.65 -6.91 -37.02
N PRO A 164 31.98 -5.82 -37.75
CA PRO A 164 31.19 -5.38 -38.90
C PRO A 164 31.38 -6.29 -40.12
N ALA A 165 30.44 -6.24 -41.07
CA ALA A 165 30.56 -6.93 -42.36
C ALA A 165 31.68 -6.32 -43.24
N THR A 166 32.34 -7.06 -44.13
CA THR A 166 32.16 -8.48 -44.47
C THR A 166 33.03 -9.40 -43.59
N ILE A 167 32.44 -10.50 -43.09
CA ILE A 167 33.14 -11.51 -42.28
C ILE A 167 33.54 -12.70 -43.16
N VAL A 168 34.78 -13.17 -43.03
CA VAL A 168 35.25 -14.44 -43.60
C VAL A 168 35.62 -15.39 -42.46
N VAL A 169 34.95 -16.54 -42.40
CA VAL A 169 35.09 -17.50 -41.30
C VAL A 169 36.50 -18.07 -41.24
N GLY A 170 37.11 -18.04 -40.06
CA GLY A 170 38.46 -18.54 -39.82
C GLY A 170 39.59 -17.55 -40.12
N THR A 171 39.29 -16.39 -40.73
CA THR A 171 40.30 -15.36 -41.05
C THR A 171 39.99 -14.00 -40.41
N THR A 172 38.74 -13.55 -40.43
CA THR A 172 38.35 -12.29 -39.77
C THR A 172 38.42 -12.42 -38.26
N ALA A 173 39.05 -11.45 -37.59
CA ALA A 173 39.08 -11.38 -36.12
C ALA A 173 37.69 -11.05 -35.56
N LEU A 174 37.18 -11.86 -34.63
CA LEU A 174 35.85 -11.70 -34.05
C LEU A 174 35.92 -11.13 -32.62
N THR A 175 35.16 -10.06 -32.39
CA THR A 175 35.08 -9.31 -31.13
C THR A 175 33.71 -9.46 -30.50
N PHE A 176 33.67 -9.75 -29.19
CA PHE A 176 32.44 -9.89 -28.44
C PHE A 176 32.34 -8.86 -27.32
N GLN A 177 31.18 -8.24 -27.20
CA GLN A 177 30.85 -7.30 -26.14
C GLN A 177 29.77 -7.87 -25.23
N GLN A 178 29.89 -7.64 -23.92
CA GLN A 178 28.84 -7.96 -22.96
C GLN A 178 27.71 -6.95 -23.11
N ILE A 179 26.47 -7.42 -23.24
CA ILE A 179 25.28 -6.58 -23.38
C ILE A 179 24.31 -6.67 -22.20
N SER A 180 24.44 -7.70 -21.36
CA SER A 180 23.64 -7.86 -20.14
C SER A 180 24.33 -8.80 -19.14
N ASP A 181 24.03 -8.63 -17.86
CA ASP A 181 24.47 -9.48 -16.75
C ASP A 181 23.31 -9.77 -15.79
N GLN A 182 22.66 -10.91 -15.99
CA GLN A 182 21.55 -11.37 -15.14
C GLN A 182 22.03 -11.81 -13.75
N SER A 183 23.31 -12.19 -13.60
CA SER A 183 23.85 -12.66 -12.32
C SER A 183 23.99 -11.52 -11.31
N ALA A 184 24.46 -10.35 -11.77
CA ALA A 184 24.54 -9.13 -10.98
C ALA A 184 23.15 -8.65 -10.54
N LEU A 185 22.15 -8.74 -11.43
CA LEU A 185 20.76 -8.40 -11.12
C LEU A 185 20.19 -9.30 -10.01
N ASN A 186 20.42 -10.62 -10.07
CA ASN A 186 19.94 -11.55 -9.05
C ASN A 186 20.65 -11.37 -7.69
N ALA A 187 21.95 -11.05 -7.70
CA ALA A 187 22.70 -10.74 -6.49
C ALA A 187 22.23 -9.43 -5.84
N ASN A 188 21.99 -8.39 -6.65
CA ASN A 188 21.41 -7.13 -6.19
C ASN A 188 20.01 -7.32 -5.63
N LEU A 189 19.16 -8.13 -6.30
CA LEU A 189 17.83 -8.45 -5.80
C LEU A 189 17.90 -9.15 -4.44
N SER A 190 18.79 -10.14 -4.28
CA SER A 190 18.99 -10.85 -3.01
C SER A 190 19.51 -9.93 -1.90
N SER A 191 20.46 -9.04 -2.22
CA SER A 191 20.96 -8.02 -1.29
C SER A 191 19.86 -7.06 -0.87
N VAL A 192 19.07 -6.57 -1.83
CA VAL A 192 17.92 -5.69 -1.56
C VAL A 192 16.87 -6.41 -0.73
N THR A 193 16.55 -7.67 -1.02
CA THR A 193 15.62 -8.47 -0.21
C THR A 193 16.13 -8.60 1.23
N ASN A 194 17.41 -8.93 1.45
CA ASN A 194 17.99 -9.02 2.79
C ASN A 194 18.00 -7.67 3.52
N THR A 195 18.34 -6.58 2.83
CA THR A 195 18.32 -5.22 3.36
C THR A 195 16.89 -4.81 3.73
N VAL A 196 15.90 -5.06 2.88
CA VAL A 196 14.48 -4.76 3.14
C VAL A 196 13.95 -5.58 4.31
N SER A 197 14.27 -6.88 4.41
CA SER A 197 13.91 -7.71 5.55
C SER A 197 14.51 -7.21 6.86
N ASN A 198 15.79 -6.80 6.85
CA ASN A 198 16.45 -6.22 8.02
C ASN A 198 15.85 -4.86 8.38
N PHE A 199 15.62 -3.95 7.43
CA PHE A 199 14.98 -2.65 7.69
C PHE A 199 13.56 -2.81 8.22
N SER A 200 12.82 -3.78 7.70
CA SER A 200 11.46 -4.11 8.15
C SER A 200 11.46 -4.63 9.60
N ALA A 201 12.35 -5.55 9.97
CA ALA A 201 12.47 -6.04 11.35
C ALA A 201 12.89 -4.93 12.33
N HIS A 202 13.81 -4.04 11.94
CA HIS A 202 14.17 -2.88 12.76
C HIS A 202 12.98 -1.92 12.92
N ALA A 203 12.28 -1.58 11.84
CA ALA A 203 11.13 -0.68 11.86
C ALA A 203 9.95 -1.25 12.69
N ASN A 204 9.72 -2.57 12.64
CA ASN A 204 8.68 -3.24 13.43
C ASN A 204 9.06 -3.28 14.92
N LEU A 205 10.31 -3.58 15.25
CA LEU A 205 10.80 -3.54 16.62
C LEU A 205 10.70 -2.14 17.25
N PHE A 206 10.95 -1.08 16.47
CA PHE A 206 10.72 0.30 16.90
C PHE A 206 9.22 0.59 17.13
N ARG A 207 8.33 0.08 16.27
CA ARG A 207 6.88 0.35 16.29
C ARG A 207 6.09 -0.44 17.34
N ASN A 208 6.37 -1.72 17.54
CA ASN A 208 5.55 -2.60 18.40
C ASN A 208 6.37 -3.63 19.21
N GLY A 209 7.70 -3.59 19.08
CA GLY A 209 8.61 -4.48 19.81
C GLY A 209 8.68 -5.93 19.28
N ASN A 210 8.11 -6.25 18.11
CA ASN A 210 8.17 -7.59 17.50
C ASN A 210 9.31 -7.73 16.47
N LEU A 211 9.89 -8.93 16.40
CA LEU A 211 10.94 -9.35 15.45
C LEU A 211 10.42 -9.80 14.09
N ALA A 212 9.20 -10.33 14.05
CA ALA A 212 8.57 -10.79 12.82
C ALA A 212 7.94 -9.61 12.08
N ASN A 213 7.96 -9.67 10.75
CA ASN A 213 7.25 -8.69 9.95
C ASN A 213 5.76 -8.76 10.25
N ASP A 214 5.15 -7.62 10.56
CA ASP A 214 3.72 -7.48 10.87
C ASP A 214 3.24 -8.34 12.07
N GLY A 215 4.14 -8.74 12.96
CA GLY A 215 3.79 -9.51 14.17
C GLY A 215 3.11 -8.65 15.25
N ASP A 216 2.22 -9.27 16.05
CA ASP A 216 1.56 -8.64 17.20
C ASP A 216 2.54 -7.98 18.17
N GLY A 217 2.09 -6.99 18.96
CA GLY A 217 2.93 -6.37 19.98
C GLY A 217 3.49 -7.35 21.02
N VAL A 218 4.56 -6.94 21.71
CA VAL A 218 5.16 -7.73 22.81
C VAL A 218 4.15 -7.95 23.93
N LYS A 219 3.85 -9.21 24.26
CA LYS A 219 2.88 -9.60 25.29
C LYS A 219 3.59 -9.75 26.64
N LEU A 220 2.98 -9.24 27.71
CA LEU A 220 3.47 -9.39 29.09
C LEU A 220 2.63 -10.43 29.83
N PHE A 221 3.14 -11.65 30.09
CA PHE A 221 2.38 -12.65 30.86
C PHE A 221 3.24 -13.61 31.70
N SER A 222 2.67 -14.01 32.85
CA SER A 222 3.13 -15.02 33.81
C SER A 222 3.25 -16.43 33.17
N PRO A 223 4.18 -17.31 33.60
CA PRO A 223 4.39 -18.63 33.01
C PRO A 223 3.12 -19.49 32.97
N ASP A 224 3.12 -20.47 32.06
CA ASP A 224 2.02 -21.35 31.62
C ASP A 224 1.29 -22.20 32.73
N ALA A 225 1.03 -21.66 33.93
CA ALA A 225 0.42 -22.36 35.07
C ALA A 225 -0.66 -21.53 35.80
N GLY A 226 -1.90 -21.62 35.32
CA GLY A 226 -3.11 -21.86 36.14
C GLY A 226 -3.54 -20.94 37.30
N ILE A 227 -2.96 -19.76 37.58
CA ILE A 227 -3.43 -18.88 38.67
C ILE A 227 -3.50 -17.41 38.21
N TYR A 228 -4.70 -16.93 37.88
CA TYR A 228 -4.95 -15.68 37.15
C TYR A 228 -5.73 -14.60 37.95
N SER A 229 -5.17 -14.02 39.01
CA SER A 229 -5.92 -12.93 39.69
C SER A 229 -5.12 -11.80 40.35
N ALA A 230 -3.79 -11.71 40.22
CA ALA A 230 -3.04 -10.66 40.95
C ALA A 230 -1.91 -9.96 40.18
N TYR A 231 -1.72 -10.23 38.89
CA TYR A 231 -0.58 -9.67 38.14
C TYR A 231 -1.00 -8.40 37.38
N SER A 232 -0.56 -7.23 37.86
CA SER A 232 -0.63 -5.97 37.10
C SER A 232 0.79 -5.45 36.85
N ALA A 233 1.44 -5.97 35.81
CA ALA A 233 2.63 -5.32 35.28
C ALA A 233 2.22 -3.96 34.71
N ARG A 234 2.96 -2.90 35.04
CA ARG A 234 2.67 -1.54 34.58
C ARG A 234 3.89 -1.00 33.85
N PHE A 235 3.69 -0.43 32.68
CA PHE A 235 4.68 0.47 32.10
C PHE A 235 4.76 1.70 32.99
N ASN A 236 5.95 1.98 33.50
CA ASN A 236 6.19 3.16 34.32
C ASN A 236 7.39 3.92 33.77
N LYS A 237 7.39 5.22 34.02
CA LYS A 237 8.57 6.06 33.87
C LYS A 237 9.66 5.55 34.82
N CYS A 238 10.89 5.46 34.31
CA CYS A 238 12.05 5.14 35.12
C CYS A 238 12.88 6.43 35.31
N ASP A 239 12.97 6.92 36.54
CA ASP A 239 13.68 8.18 36.86
C ASP A 239 15.21 8.00 36.97
N SER A 240 15.78 7.03 36.26
CA SER A 240 17.21 6.75 36.26
C SER A 240 17.91 7.47 35.12
N GLN A 241 18.83 8.39 35.45
CA GLN A 241 19.61 9.14 34.46
C GLN A 241 20.41 8.22 33.53
N VAL A 242 21.03 7.16 34.08
CA VAL A 242 21.79 6.17 33.31
C VAL A 242 20.94 5.48 32.25
N ILE A 243 19.65 5.26 32.52
CA ILE A 243 18.73 4.61 31.58
C ILE A 243 18.19 5.64 30.58
N ALA A 244 17.93 6.87 31.03
CA ALA A 244 17.53 7.98 30.16
C ALA A 244 18.61 8.34 29.14
N ASP A 245 19.89 8.32 29.53
CA ASP A 245 21.05 8.56 28.65
C ASP A 245 21.20 7.49 27.56
N LEU A 246 20.62 6.31 27.77
CA LEU A 246 20.55 5.21 26.80
C LEU A 246 19.28 5.26 25.92
N GLY A 247 18.44 6.30 26.10
CA GLY A 247 17.23 6.50 25.32
C GLY A 247 15.99 5.73 25.83
N CYS A 248 16.03 5.14 27.03
CA CYS A 248 14.94 4.34 27.57
C CYS A 248 14.30 5.02 28.81
N THR A 249 13.35 5.93 28.62
CA THR A 249 12.73 6.68 29.73
C THR A 249 11.55 5.96 30.39
N THR A 250 11.06 4.89 29.77
CA THR A 250 9.97 4.01 30.27
C THR A 250 10.40 2.55 30.28
N ALA A 251 9.84 1.79 31.20
CA ALA A 251 10.22 0.40 31.43
C ALA A 251 9.07 -0.42 32.02
N ILE A 252 9.20 -1.74 31.91
CA ILE A 252 8.34 -2.68 32.63
C ILE A 252 8.72 -2.60 34.10
N TYR A 253 7.85 -1.99 34.91
CA TYR A 253 8.04 -1.88 36.34
C TYR A 253 7.48 -3.09 37.06
N VAL A 254 8.26 -3.60 37.99
CA VAL A 254 7.87 -4.74 38.80
C VAL A 254 8.16 -4.44 40.27
N PRO A 255 7.10 -4.31 41.08
CA PRO A 255 7.25 -3.98 42.47
C PRO A 255 7.80 -5.16 43.28
N ALA A 256 8.58 -4.85 44.32
CA ALA A 256 9.13 -5.82 45.27
C ALA A 256 8.04 -6.70 45.91
N SER A 257 6.83 -6.14 46.07
CA SER A 257 5.67 -6.79 46.71
C SER A 257 5.15 -8.03 45.98
N LEU A 258 5.54 -8.26 44.73
CA LEU A 258 5.12 -9.45 43.97
C LEU A 258 5.97 -10.70 44.23
N GLY A 259 7.00 -10.62 45.09
CA GLY A 259 7.85 -11.77 45.44
C GLY A 259 8.64 -12.36 44.26
N GLY A 260 9.15 -13.58 44.42
CA GLY A 260 9.98 -14.34 43.46
C GLY A 260 9.25 -14.89 42.24
N ASN A 261 8.11 -14.31 41.89
CA ASN A 261 7.39 -14.72 40.69
C ASN A 261 7.96 -13.93 39.51
N GLY A 262 8.56 -14.67 38.57
CA GLY A 262 9.25 -14.14 37.40
C GLY A 262 8.30 -13.58 36.37
N ASN A 263 8.47 -12.32 35.97
CA ASN A 263 7.73 -11.76 34.84
C ASN A 263 8.47 -12.14 33.55
N LEU A 264 7.76 -12.78 32.63
CA LEU A 264 8.25 -13.11 31.29
C LEU A 264 7.68 -12.10 30.29
N VAL A 265 8.56 -11.57 29.45
CA VAL A 265 8.26 -10.87 28.22
C VAL A 265 8.16 -11.91 27.12
N ILE A 266 7.05 -11.92 26.38
CA ILE A 266 6.78 -12.91 25.34
C ILE A 266 6.68 -12.20 24.00
N GLN A 267 7.41 -12.72 23.02
CA GLN A 267 7.29 -12.33 21.62
C GLN A 267 6.83 -13.53 20.82
N GLU A 268 5.71 -13.41 20.12
CA GLU A 268 5.28 -14.39 19.13
C GLU A 268 5.97 -14.07 17.81
N VAL A 269 6.63 -15.07 17.23
CA VAL A 269 7.49 -14.91 16.05
C VAL A 269 7.24 -16.03 15.05
N ASN A 270 7.72 -15.89 13.82
CA ASN A 270 7.70 -16.97 12.84
C ASN A 270 9.02 -16.95 12.07
N LEU A 271 10.08 -17.47 12.69
CA LEU A 271 11.46 -17.37 12.22
C LEU A 271 12.06 -18.75 11.98
N VAL A 272 12.84 -18.90 10.91
CA VAL A 272 13.51 -20.17 10.56
C VAL A 272 14.98 -19.91 10.27
N GLY A 273 15.89 -20.62 10.93
CA GLY A 273 17.33 -20.40 10.81
C GLY A 273 17.81 -19.01 11.26
N GLY A 274 19.09 -18.71 11.07
CA GLY A 274 19.69 -17.42 11.44
C GLY A 274 20.05 -17.31 12.92
N TYR A 275 20.23 -16.06 13.38
CA TYR A 275 20.70 -15.72 14.72
C TYR A 275 19.77 -14.70 15.37
N ILE A 276 19.51 -14.90 16.66
CA ILE A 276 18.86 -13.91 17.52
C ILE A 276 19.93 -13.32 18.46
N LEU A 277 20.27 -12.04 18.31
CA LEU A 277 21.09 -11.34 19.31
C LEU A 277 20.18 -10.74 20.37
N VAL A 278 20.39 -11.13 21.62
CA VAL A 278 19.68 -10.66 22.81
C VAL A 278 20.47 -9.57 23.51
N SER A 279 19.79 -8.49 23.89
CA SER A 279 20.32 -7.43 24.75
C SER A 279 19.25 -6.90 25.70
N MET A 280 19.45 -7.04 27.01
CA MET A 280 18.48 -6.66 28.04
C MET A 280 19.07 -5.68 29.05
N LEU A 281 18.35 -4.59 29.31
CA LEU A 281 18.68 -3.64 30.36
C LEU A 281 17.83 -3.90 31.60
N VAL A 282 18.50 -4.07 32.74
CA VAL A 282 17.86 -4.31 34.03
C VAL A 282 18.35 -3.26 35.03
N HIS A 283 17.39 -2.62 35.70
CA HIS A 283 17.66 -1.64 36.74
C HIS A 283 16.92 -1.97 38.02
N SER A 284 17.58 -1.75 39.16
CA SER A 284 17.00 -1.93 40.50
C SER A 284 16.94 -0.60 41.25
N SER A 285 15.89 -0.44 42.06
CA SER A 285 15.81 0.69 42.99
C SER A 285 16.80 0.58 44.16
N ALA A 286 17.48 -0.55 44.35
CA ALA A 286 18.50 -0.74 45.40
C ALA A 286 19.93 -0.70 44.83
N VAL A 287 20.84 -0.05 45.56
CA VAL A 287 22.29 -0.09 45.33
C VAL A 287 22.84 -1.43 45.82
N ASN A 288 23.59 -2.15 44.96
CA ASN A 288 24.22 -3.46 45.23
C ASN A 288 23.30 -4.69 45.22
N TRP A 289 22.24 -4.66 44.42
CA TRP A 289 21.42 -5.85 44.19
C TRP A 289 22.20 -6.91 43.39
N THR A 290 22.05 -8.20 43.74
CA THR A 290 22.78 -9.31 43.09
C THR A 290 22.16 -9.75 41.75
N PHE A 291 21.06 -9.14 41.31
CA PHE A 291 20.31 -9.49 40.10
C PHE A 291 19.86 -10.98 40.05
N GLY A 292 19.66 -11.57 41.25
CA GLY A 292 19.21 -12.95 41.48
C GLY A 292 20.37 -13.93 41.71
N ASN A 293 20.26 -14.80 42.72
CA ASN A 293 21.24 -15.86 42.94
C ASN A 293 20.82 -17.14 42.16
N ALA A 294 21.82 -17.83 41.59
CA ALA A 294 21.83 -19.14 40.91
C ALA A 294 20.90 -19.40 39.71
N ASN A 295 19.69 -18.83 39.58
CA ASN A 295 18.78 -19.10 38.44
C ASN A 295 18.51 -17.93 37.47
N GLY A 296 18.81 -16.68 37.86
CA GLY A 296 19.10 -15.53 37.00
C GLY A 296 18.11 -15.13 35.87
N LEU A 297 18.57 -14.24 34.99
CA LEU A 297 17.91 -13.83 33.74
C LEU A 297 18.04 -14.93 32.68
N GLN A 298 16.94 -15.22 31.99
CA GLN A 298 16.82 -16.34 31.04
C GLN A 298 16.08 -15.91 29.78
N VAL A 299 16.47 -16.46 28.63
CA VAL A 299 15.79 -16.29 27.36
C VAL A 299 15.63 -17.62 26.65
N TYR A 300 14.41 -17.89 26.19
CA TYR A 300 14.00 -19.12 25.50
C TYR A 300 13.58 -18.79 24.08
N ALA A 301 14.15 -19.45 23.08
CA ALA A 301 13.57 -19.54 21.75
C ALA A 301 12.82 -20.87 21.65
N ARG A 302 11.49 -20.84 21.58
CA ARG A 302 10.63 -22.04 21.47
C ARG A 302 10.31 -22.33 20.01
N TYR A 303 10.38 -23.60 19.65
CA TYR A 303 10.03 -24.11 18.34
C TYR A 303 8.61 -24.66 18.31
N SER A 304 8.04 -24.72 17.11
CA SER A 304 6.70 -25.28 16.85
C SER A 304 6.54 -26.74 17.30
N ASP A 305 7.64 -27.49 17.39
CA ASP A 305 7.67 -28.89 17.84
C ASP A 305 7.74 -29.06 19.37
N GLY A 306 7.66 -27.96 20.13
CA GLY A 306 7.71 -27.94 21.59
C GLY A 306 9.12 -27.95 22.17
N THR A 307 10.18 -28.07 21.36
CA THR A 307 11.56 -27.94 21.82
C THR A 307 11.97 -26.47 21.99
N ASN A 308 13.04 -26.20 22.73
CA ASN A 308 13.56 -24.85 22.89
C ASN A 308 15.09 -24.81 22.92
N VAL A 309 15.65 -23.63 22.64
CA VAL A 309 17.03 -23.27 22.92
C VAL A 309 17.01 -22.17 23.96
N THR A 310 17.85 -22.30 24.98
CA THR A 310 17.87 -21.36 26.11
C THR A 310 19.26 -20.77 26.30
N ILE A 311 19.31 -19.45 26.52
CA ILE A 311 20.48 -18.78 27.06
C ILE A 311 20.16 -18.20 28.45
N MET A 312 21.10 -18.32 29.38
CA MET A 312 20.90 -17.95 30.78
C MET A 312 22.14 -17.29 31.34
N SER A 313 21.93 -16.45 32.34
CA SER A 313 23.04 -15.84 33.08
C SER A 313 23.80 -16.86 33.95
N SER A 314 23.10 -17.87 34.48
CA SER A 314 23.68 -18.89 35.37
C SER A 314 24.69 -19.83 34.71
N ASN A 315 24.58 -20.03 33.39
CA ASN A 315 25.51 -20.87 32.61
C ASN A 315 26.50 -20.04 31.76
N GLY A 316 26.55 -18.72 31.94
CA GLY A 316 27.48 -17.82 31.25
C GLY A 316 27.16 -17.52 29.79
N THR A 317 26.09 -18.09 29.22
CA THR A 317 25.69 -17.83 27.82
C THR A 317 25.01 -16.47 27.62
N LEU A 318 24.45 -15.92 28.70
CA LEU A 318 24.01 -14.53 28.79
C LEU A 318 25.00 -13.76 29.67
N THR A 319 25.91 -13.03 29.05
CA THR A 319 26.95 -12.22 29.72
C THR A 319 26.39 -10.87 30.15
N HIS A 320 27.10 -10.12 31.02
CA HIS A 320 26.67 -8.78 31.40
C HIS A 320 27.80 -7.76 31.46
N THR A 321 27.43 -6.49 31.35
CA THR A 321 28.28 -5.32 31.65
C THR A 321 27.58 -4.46 32.69
N ASP A 322 28.32 -4.04 33.71
CA ASP A 322 27.82 -3.11 34.73
C ASP A 322 27.85 -1.68 34.17
N LEU A 323 26.69 -1.04 34.09
CA LEU A 323 26.53 0.34 33.61
C LEU A 323 26.40 1.35 34.76
N GLY A 324 26.25 0.85 35.99
CA GLY A 324 26.17 1.62 37.22
C GLY A 324 25.96 0.69 38.42
N SER A 325 25.94 1.23 39.64
CA SER A 325 25.81 0.45 40.89
C SER A 325 24.47 -0.28 41.09
N ASN A 326 23.50 -0.01 40.20
CA ASN A 326 22.16 -0.60 40.21
C ASN A 326 21.59 -0.86 38.80
N THR A 327 22.44 -0.83 37.75
CA THR A 327 22.03 -1.06 36.36
C THR A 327 23.00 -2.00 35.65
N ARG A 328 22.45 -3.05 35.01
CA ARG A 328 23.21 -4.02 34.20
C ARG A 328 22.64 -4.15 32.80
N ARG A 329 23.52 -4.35 31.83
CA ARG A 329 23.20 -4.78 30.46
C ARG A 329 23.58 -6.24 30.29
N TYR A 330 22.62 -7.09 29.99
CA TYR A 330 22.83 -8.50 29.65
C TYR A 330 22.83 -8.71 28.15
N THR A 331 23.73 -9.52 27.61
CA THR A 331 23.86 -9.80 26.17
C THR A 331 24.15 -11.27 25.90
N GLY A 332 23.61 -11.81 24.82
CA GLY A 332 23.86 -13.19 24.37
C GLY A 332 23.29 -13.47 22.98
N THR A 333 23.64 -14.58 22.35
CA THR A 333 23.18 -14.91 20.99
C THR A 333 22.61 -16.32 20.95
N ILE A 334 21.44 -16.48 20.33
CA ILE A 334 20.81 -17.77 20.05
C ILE A 334 20.95 -18.07 18.55
N ALA A 335 21.60 -19.17 18.20
CA ALA A 335 21.56 -19.68 16.83
C ALA A 335 20.27 -20.50 16.64
N LEU A 336 19.43 -20.10 15.70
CA LEU A 336 18.18 -20.81 15.41
C LEU A 336 18.44 -22.00 14.49
N ASN A 337 17.75 -23.10 14.75
CA ASN A 337 17.78 -24.27 13.89
C ASN A 337 17.12 -23.96 12.53
N ALA A 338 17.85 -24.18 11.43
CA ALA A 338 17.35 -23.94 10.08
C ALA A 338 16.24 -24.92 9.63
N ALA A 339 16.07 -26.04 10.33
CA ALA A 339 15.03 -27.04 10.05
C ALA A 339 13.78 -26.87 10.91
N LYS A 340 13.73 -25.88 11.81
CA LYS A 340 12.61 -25.68 12.73
C LYS A 340 12.12 -24.24 12.71
N THR A 341 10.82 -24.06 12.85
CA THR A 341 10.20 -22.74 13.00
C THR A 341 10.20 -22.34 14.46
N CYS A 342 10.93 -21.30 14.81
CA CYS A 342 10.80 -20.62 16.09
C CYS A 342 9.48 -19.84 16.06
N VAL A 343 8.62 -20.14 17.04
CA VAL A 343 7.26 -19.59 17.12
C VAL A 343 7.10 -18.59 18.27
N ARG A 344 8.03 -18.61 19.24
CA ARG A 344 7.92 -17.82 20.45
C ARG A 344 9.28 -17.58 21.09
N ILE A 345 9.49 -16.38 21.60
CA ILE A 345 10.65 -16.01 22.40
C ILE A 345 10.15 -15.56 23.77
N ASP A 346 10.66 -16.17 24.84
CA ASP A 346 10.39 -15.75 26.21
C ASP A 346 11.66 -15.15 26.81
N ALA A 347 11.56 -14.00 27.47
CA ALA A 347 12.69 -13.38 28.16
C ALA A 347 12.25 -12.87 29.53
N GLY A 348 12.98 -13.22 30.59
CA GLY A 348 12.63 -12.73 31.92
C GLY A 348 13.49 -13.27 33.05
N LEU A 349 13.23 -12.77 34.24
CA LEU A 349 13.91 -13.15 35.46
C LEU A 349 13.14 -14.29 36.12
N ASN A 350 13.78 -15.43 36.34
CA ASN A 350 13.18 -16.59 37.02
C ASN A 350 13.89 -16.84 38.35
N ASP A 351 13.50 -16.11 39.39
CA ASP A 351 14.09 -16.20 40.73
C ASP A 351 13.02 -16.47 41.77
N ALA A 352 12.99 -17.68 42.32
CA ALA A 352 11.98 -18.16 43.28
C ALA A 352 12.05 -17.51 44.69
N GLY A 353 12.94 -16.55 44.94
CA GLY A 353 13.12 -15.90 46.25
C GLY A 353 12.31 -14.61 46.48
N THR A 354 12.08 -14.25 47.75
CA THR A 354 11.44 -12.97 48.15
C THR A 354 12.28 -11.76 47.70
N ARG A 355 11.64 -10.77 47.04
CA ARG A 355 12.32 -9.56 46.53
C ARG A 355 12.33 -8.45 47.57
N THR A 356 13.46 -7.75 47.70
CA THR A 356 13.66 -6.63 48.64
C THR A 356 13.65 -5.24 47.98
N ALA A 357 13.59 -5.17 46.65
CA ALA A 357 13.64 -3.92 45.87
C ALA A 357 12.77 -4.00 44.61
N ASN A 358 12.34 -2.84 44.11
CA ASN A 358 11.64 -2.74 42.85
C ASN A 358 12.62 -2.88 41.69
N PHE A 359 12.13 -3.35 40.54
CA PHE A 359 12.94 -3.44 39.34
C PHE A 359 12.23 -2.90 38.11
N TYR A 360 13.06 -2.54 37.13
CA TYR A 360 12.68 -2.05 35.83
C TYR A 360 13.39 -2.89 34.77
N ILE A 361 12.62 -3.51 33.87
CA ILE A 361 13.14 -4.12 32.65
C ILE A 361 12.84 -3.13 31.54
N THR A 362 13.86 -2.41 31.09
CA THR A 362 13.67 -1.31 30.13
C THR A 362 13.72 -1.79 28.69
N GLY A 363 13.91 -3.09 28.45
CA GLY A 363 13.69 -3.73 27.15
C GLY A 363 14.45 -5.06 26.97
N PHE A 364 13.97 -5.88 26.04
CA PHE A 364 14.71 -6.98 25.41
C PHE A 364 14.84 -6.61 23.93
N TRP A 365 16.03 -6.25 23.49
CA TRP A 365 16.33 -6.15 22.07
C TRP A 365 16.75 -7.54 21.62
N ALA A 366 15.84 -8.20 20.92
CA ALA A 366 16.24 -9.21 19.97
C ALA A 366 16.36 -8.55 18.60
N SER A 367 17.31 -8.96 17.80
CA SER A 367 17.22 -8.83 16.34
C SER A 367 17.51 -10.16 15.71
N TRP A 368 16.79 -10.43 14.64
CA TRP A 368 16.95 -11.63 13.85
C TRP A 368 17.63 -11.30 12.53
N SER A 369 18.63 -12.10 12.17
CA SER A 369 19.27 -12.02 10.87
C SER A 369 19.76 -13.39 10.44
N LEU A 370 19.83 -13.60 9.13
CA LEU A 370 20.47 -14.78 8.55
C LEU A 370 22.00 -14.79 8.79
N ALA A 371 22.58 -13.65 9.17
CA ALA A 371 23.98 -13.51 9.56
C ALA A 371 24.10 -13.09 11.04
N GLN A 372 25.23 -13.40 11.69
CA GLN A 372 25.45 -12.99 13.07
C GLN A 372 25.62 -11.46 13.14
N ILE A 373 24.88 -10.84 14.06
CA ILE A 373 24.88 -9.40 14.31
C ILE A 373 25.55 -9.07 15.64
N THR A 374 26.03 -7.82 15.79
CA THR A 374 26.79 -7.33 16.94
C THR A 374 26.03 -6.26 17.71
N LEU A 375 26.42 -5.99 18.97
CA LEU A 375 25.77 -5.02 19.86
C LEU A 375 25.73 -3.57 19.30
N ASN A 376 26.65 -3.20 18.42
CA ASN A 376 26.67 -1.86 17.81
C ASN A 376 25.64 -1.69 16.68
N GLN A 377 25.05 -2.80 16.23
CA GLN A 377 24.01 -2.83 15.20
C GLN A 377 22.61 -2.90 15.85
N THR A 378 22.51 -2.45 17.11
CA THR A 378 21.34 -2.63 17.97
C THR A 378 20.91 -1.30 18.58
N ALA A 379 19.61 -1.15 18.87
CA ALA A 379 19.05 0.04 19.51
C ALA A 379 17.91 -0.38 20.44
N TYR A 380 17.84 0.15 21.67
CA TYR A 380 16.81 -0.26 22.61
C TYR A 380 15.44 0.32 22.24
N PRO A 381 14.35 -0.46 22.41
CA PRO A 381 13.01 0.07 22.21
C PRO A 381 12.75 1.19 23.21
N ASN A 382 12.16 2.29 22.74
CA ASN A 382 11.56 3.27 23.61
C ASN A 382 10.11 2.84 23.84
N TRP A 383 9.78 2.37 25.05
CA TRP A 383 8.42 1.94 25.35
C TRP A 383 7.40 3.08 25.32
N THR A 384 7.77 4.36 25.19
CA THR A 384 6.79 5.42 24.83
C THR A 384 6.43 5.44 23.35
N ALA A 385 7.25 4.83 22.49
CA ALA A 385 7.00 4.65 21.05
C ALA A 385 6.44 3.26 20.73
N SER A 386 6.76 2.25 21.56
CA SER A 386 6.30 0.86 21.40
C SER A 386 5.11 0.47 22.29
N VAL A 387 4.85 1.24 23.35
CA VAL A 387 3.51 1.39 23.91
C VAL A 387 3.02 2.69 23.32
N PRO A 388 1.90 2.73 22.60
CA PRO A 388 1.34 3.98 22.16
C PRO A 388 1.14 4.85 23.39
N ASP A 389 1.97 5.89 23.55
CA ASP A 389 1.45 7.11 24.14
C ASP A 389 0.34 7.51 23.17
N VAL A 390 -0.89 7.17 23.56
CA VAL A 390 -2.13 7.34 22.80
C VAL A 390 -2.20 8.76 22.20
N GLN A 391 -1.55 9.73 22.86
CA GLN A 391 -1.46 11.12 22.42
C GLN A 391 -0.44 11.38 21.29
N SER A 392 0.72 10.72 21.28
CA SER A 392 1.75 10.96 20.25
C SER A 392 1.50 10.18 18.97
N LEU A 393 0.85 9.01 19.04
CA LEU A 393 0.34 8.29 17.86
C LEU A 393 -0.96 8.90 17.32
N GLN A 394 -1.71 9.71 18.08
CA GLN A 394 -2.73 10.57 17.46
C GLN A 394 -2.11 11.73 16.69
N LYS A 395 -0.92 12.19 17.10
CA LYS A 395 -0.18 13.25 16.41
C LYS A 395 0.64 12.74 15.22
N GLU A 396 1.30 11.59 15.34
CA GLU A 396 2.01 10.93 14.25
C GLU A 396 1.09 10.08 13.36
N SER A 397 -0.08 9.60 13.81
CA SER A 397 -1.09 9.14 12.84
C SER A 397 -1.63 10.34 12.07
N ALA A 398 -1.77 11.53 12.65
CA ALA A 398 -2.11 12.75 11.91
C ALA A 398 -0.99 13.23 10.96
N ASP A 399 0.29 13.04 11.30
CA ASP A 399 1.43 13.47 10.46
C ASP A 399 1.95 12.38 9.50
N ASN A 400 1.80 11.10 9.78
CA ASN A 400 2.19 9.98 8.90
C ASN A 400 1.01 9.51 8.02
N THR A 401 -0.24 9.91 8.32
CA THR A 401 -1.35 9.94 7.33
C THR A 401 -1.18 11.02 6.27
N SER A 402 -0.19 11.93 6.41
CA SER A 402 0.18 12.86 5.33
C SER A 402 1.08 12.21 4.26
N ARG A 403 1.69 11.05 4.54
CA ARG A 403 2.60 10.33 3.63
C ARG A 403 2.09 8.96 3.16
N LEU A 404 1.04 8.44 3.77
CA LEU A 404 0.25 7.36 3.18
C LEU A 404 -0.63 8.00 2.12
N ALA A 405 -0.53 7.56 0.86
CA ALA A 405 -1.46 7.98 -0.18
C ALA A 405 -2.89 7.85 0.37
N ARG A 406 -3.56 8.99 0.58
CA ARG A 406 -4.99 9.05 0.83
C ARG A 406 -5.66 8.36 -0.35
N LEU A 407 -5.96 7.07 -0.23
CA LEU A 407 -6.91 6.42 -1.12
C LEU A 407 -8.28 6.98 -0.71
N VAL A 408 -8.57 8.19 -1.19
CA VAL A 408 -9.90 8.78 -1.22
C VAL A 408 -10.80 7.79 -1.98
N PHE A 409 -12.10 7.79 -1.70
CA PHE A 409 -13.04 6.96 -2.44
C PHE A 409 -13.32 7.56 -3.84
N ASP A 410 -12.25 7.73 -4.63
CA ASP A 410 -12.23 8.44 -5.91
C ASP A 410 -13.24 7.90 -6.90
N ALA A 411 -13.46 6.58 -6.90
CA ALA A 411 -14.46 5.95 -7.73
C ALA A 411 -15.87 6.49 -7.45
N LEU A 412 -16.25 6.63 -6.17
CA LEU A 412 -17.54 7.20 -5.78
C LEU A 412 -17.61 8.70 -6.12
N SER A 413 -16.53 9.45 -5.89
CA SER A 413 -16.45 10.87 -6.28
C SER A 413 -16.66 11.08 -7.78
N THR A 414 -16.00 10.26 -8.58
CA THR A 414 -16.07 10.25 -10.05
C THR A 414 -17.49 9.92 -10.52
N ASP A 415 -18.11 8.89 -9.92
CA ASP A 415 -19.45 8.43 -10.31
C ASP A 415 -20.55 9.41 -9.86
N ILE A 416 -20.37 10.13 -8.75
CA ILE A 416 -21.24 11.26 -8.37
C ILE A 416 -21.24 12.32 -9.48
N ALA A 417 -20.05 12.71 -9.97
CA ALA A 417 -19.89 13.73 -10.99
C ALA A 417 -20.30 13.29 -12.40
N ASN A 418 -20.37 11.98 -12.67
CA ASN A 418 -20.70 11.44 -13.99
C ASN A 418 -22.22 11.34 -14.21
N PRO A 419 -22.83 12.16 -15.09
CA PRO A 419 -24.28 12.14 -15.28
C PRO A 419 -24.78 10.86 -15.99
N LEU A 420 -23.89 10.05 -16.58
CA LEU A 420 -24.23 8.73 -17.13
C LEU A 420 -24.23 7.62 -16.08
N TRP A 421 -23.98 7.92 -14.81
CA TRP A 421 -23.85 6.91 -13.75
C TRP A 421 -24.88 7.10 -12.65
N SER A 422 -25.68 6.08 -12.38
CA SER A 422 -26.45 6.00 -11.13
C SER A 422 -25.52 5.62 -9.99
N VAL A 423 -25.80 6.09 -8.77
CA VAL A 423 -24.97 5.85 -7.58
C VAL A 423 -25.76 4.98 -6.60
N ILE A 424 -25.31 3.74 -6.38
CA ILE A 424 -25.94 2.77 -5.50
C ILE A 424 -24.91 2.28 -4.49
N VAL A 425 -24.97 2.85 -3.29
CA VAL A 425 -24.06 2.55 -2.18
C VAL A 425 -24.73 1.57 -1.23
N THR A 426 -24.14 0.39 -1.08
CA THR A 426 -24.58 -0.59 -0.08
C THR A 426 -23.62 -0.59 1.11
N LEU A 427 -24.18 -0.43 2.30
CA LEU A 427 -23.45 -0.37 3.56
C LEU A 427 -23.56 -1.72 4.24
N ILE A 428 -22.45 -2.47 4.28
CA ILE A 428 -22.33 -3.69 5.08
C ILE A 428 -21.85 -3.28 6.46
N GLY A 429 -22.54 -3.73 7.51
CA GLY A 429 -22.03 -3.51 8.85
C GLY A 429 -22.87 -4.05 9.99
N ASP A 430 -22.51 -3.62 11.18
CA ASP A 430 -23.13 -4.05 12.44
C ASP A 430 -24.07 -2.97 13.02
N SER A 431 -24.18 -2.90 14.36
CA SER A 431 -25.01 -1.94 15.07
C SER A 431 -24.64 -0.47 14.81
N ILE A 432 -23.38 -0.20 14.49
CA ILE A 432 -22.88 1.17 14.25
C ILE A 432 -23.34 1.66 12.87
N THR A 433 -23.29 0.79 11.86
CA THR A 433 -23.85 1.06 10.53
C THR A 433 -25.36 1.13 10.56
N TRP A 434 -26.01 0.26 11.36
CA TRP A 434 -27.45 0.33 11.59
C TRP A 434 -27.83 1.74 12.06
N GLY A 435 -27.10 2.31 13.03
CA GLY A 435 -27.36 3.63 13.60
C GLY A 435 -27.77 3.60 15.08
N LEU A 436 -27.40 2.52 15.78
CA LEU A 436 -27.74 2.38 17.19
C LEU A 436 -27.00 3.46 17.98
N GLY A 437 -27.65 4.04 18.99
CA GLY A 437 -27.10 5.12 19.81
C GLY A 437 -27.61 6.52 19.45
N THR A 438 -28.27 6.71 18.31
CA THR A 438 -28.97 7.97 18.02
C THR A 438 -30.19 8.15 18.91
N SER A 439 -30.53 9.41 19.22
CA SER A 439 -31.69 9.73 20.06
C SER A 439 -33.05 9.45 19.39
N ASP A 440 -33.04 9.32 18.06
CA ASP A 440 -34.19 9.17 17.17
C ASP A 440 -34.19 7.82 16.43
N ALA A 441 -33.46 6.84 16.97
CA ALA A 441 -33.37 5.48 16.43
C ALA A 441 -34.73 4.77 16.37
N GLY A 442 -34.90 3.91 15.35
CA GLY A 442 -36.09 3.08 15.17
C GLY A 442 -36.21 1.92 16.16
N VAL A 443 -37.20 1.04 15.91
CA VAL A 443 -37.33 -0.22 16.65
C VAL A 443 -36.11 -1.11 16.35
N SER A 444 -35.44 -1.59 17.39
CA SER A 444 -34.20 -2.39 17.28
C SER A 444 -34.37 -3.89 17.58
N GLU A 445 -35.60 -4.34 17.82
CA GLU A 445 -35.94 -5.74 18.11
C GLU A 445 -36.96 -6.30 17.11
N PRO A 446 -36.87 -7.58 16.72
CA PRO A 446 -35.90 -8.59 17.18
C PRO A 446 -34.51 -8.45 16.55
N ARG A 447 -33.48 -8.95 17.24
CA ARG A 447 -32.10 -9.08 16.75
C ARG A 447 -31.77 -10.55 16.45
N ALA A 448 -32.39 -11.09 15.41
CA ALA A 448 -32.20 -12.49 15.03
C ALA A 448 -30.96 -12.74 14.16
N HIS A 449 -30.16 -11.69 13.89
CA HIS A 449 -28.98 -11.72 13.04
C HIS A 449 -29.35 -12.09 11.59
N SER A 450 -30.42 -11.47 11.09
CA SER A 450 -31.00 -11.75 9.77
C SER A 450 -31.29 -10.48 9.01
N LEU A 451 -31.34 -10.57 7.67
CA LEU A 451 -31.75 -9.44 6.85
C LEU A 451 -33.22 -9.03 7.08
N SER A 452 -34.02 -9.88 7.73
CA SER A 452 -35.39 -9.56 8.18
C SER A 452 -35.45 -8.70 9.45
N ASP A 453 -34.34 -8.54 10.17
CA ASP A 453 -34.32 -7.71 11.38
C ASP A 453 -34.68 -6.26 11.03
N PRO A 454 -35.34 -5.52 11.95
CA PRO A 454 -35.65 -4.12 11.71
C PRO A 454 -34.44 -3.33 11.25
N ARG A 455 -34.64 -2.39 10.32
CA ARG A 455 -33.62 -1.42 9.91
C ARG A 455 -33.91 -0.07 10.52
N ASP A 456 -32.86 0.74 10.64
CA ASP A 456 -32.97 2.10 11.11
C ASP A 456 -33.96 2.92 10.26
N VAL A 457 -34.69 3.80 10.94
CA VAL A 457 -35.69 4.65 10.30
C VAL A 457 -34.98 5.77 9.55
N LEU A 458 -35.42 6.09 8.33
CA LEU A 458 -34.70 7.06 7.48
C LEU A 458 -34.65 8.49 8.04
N THR A 459 -35.47 8.78 9.07
CA THR A 459 -35.48 10.07 9.77
C THR A 459 -34.36 10.20 10.79
N SER A 460 -33.73 9.11 11.21
CA SER A 460 -32.75 9.14 12.28
C SER A 460 -31.53 10.00 11.95
N SER A 461 -30.80 10.33 13.00
CA SER A 461 -29.57 11.10 12.98
C SER A 461 -28.33 10.22 12.74
N SER A 462 -28.50 9.00 12.23
CA SER A 462 -27.39 8.10 11.93
C SER A 462 -26.52 8.63 10.78
N TRP A 463 -25.24 8.23 10.79
CA TRP A 463 -24.28 8.65 9.76
C TRP A 463 -24.72 8.15 8.37
N ALA A 464 -25.30 6.95 8.29
CA ALA A 464 -25.81 6.35 7.07
C ALA A 464 -26.95 7.18 6.46
N ASN A 465 -27.89 7.65 7.30
CA ASN A 465 -28.99 8.51 6.85
C ASN A 465 -28.51 9.91 6.43
N LYS A 466 -27.51 10.48 7.12
CA LYS A 466 -26.88 11.75 6.72
C LYS A 466 -26.15 11.60 5.38
N LEU A 467 -25.41 10.51 5.18
CA LEU A 467 -24.74 10.18 3.91
C LEU A 467 -25.75 10.09 2.77
N GLY A 468 -26.84 9.35 2.95
CA GLY A 468 -27.84 9.21 1.90
C GLY A 468 -28.57 10.51 1.55
N ARG A 469 -28.80 11.42 2.51
CA ARG A 469 -29.32 12.77 2.22
C ARG A 469 -28.33 13.59 1.40
N TRP A 470 -27.05 13.54 1.77
CA TRP A 470 -25.99 14.27 1.07
C TRP A 470 -25.79 13.75 -0.36
N LEU A 471 -25.71 12.43 -0.55
CA LEU A 471 -25.62 11.82 -1.88
C LEU A 471 -26.86 12.14 -2.72
N GLY A 472 -28.06 12.03 -2.13
CA GLY A 472 -29.31 12.38 -2.79
C GLY A 472 -29.33 13.82 -3.31
N TYR A 473 -28.78 14.76 -2.52
CA TYR A 473 -28.59 16.14 -2.97
C TYR A 473 -27.57 16.26 -4.11
N LYS A 474 -26.41 15.59 -3.99
CA LYS A 474 -25.34 15.68 -4.98
C LYS A 474 -25.70 15.07 -6.33
N VAL A 475 -26.44 13.96 -6.33
CA VAL A 475 -26.72 13.16 -7.54
C VAL A 475 -28.08 13.46 -8.15
N CYS A 476 -29.09 13.74 -7.31
CA CYS A 476 -30.49 13.87 -7.73
C CYS A 476 -31.19 15.12 -7.19
N ASN A 477 -30.47 16.10 -6.64
CA ASN A 477 -31.04 17.29 -6.00
C ASN A 477 -32.16 16.99 -4.97
N GLN A 478 -32.12 15.79 -4.38
CA GLN A 478 -33.16 15.20 -3.52
C GLN A 478 -34.57 15.05 -4.14
N GLU A 479 -34.68 15.05 -5.48
CA GLU A 479 -35.95 14.85 -6.17
C GLU A 479 -36.43 13.39 -6.13
N ASN A 480 -37.76 13.22 -6.19
CA ASN A 480 -38.45 11.92 -6.20
C ASN A 480 -37.95 10.94 -5.14
N PHE A 481 -37.88 11.41 -3.89
CA PHE A 481 -37.52 10.59 -2.74
C PHE A 481 -38.49 9.41 -2.56
N SER A 482 -37.93 8.22 -2.31
CA SER A 482 -38.68 7.02 -1.95
C SER A 482 -37.92 6.13 -0.97
N ASN A 483 -38.67 5.24 -0.30
CA ASN A 483 -38.17 4.26 0.65
C ASN A 483 -38.62 2.85 0.19
N PRO A 484 -37.95 2.25 -0.81
CA PRO A 484 -38.44 1.02 -1.46
C PRO A 484 -38.36 -0.22 -0.56
N ALA A 485 -37.51 -0.21 0.47
CA ALA A 485 -37.40 -1.27 1.46
C ALA A 485 -36.84 -0.69 2.78
N PRO A 486 -37.04 -1.34 3.94
CA PRO A 486 -36.45 -0.90 5.20
C PRO A 486 -34.95 -0.60 5.07
N GLY A 487 -34.50 0.54 5.61
CA GLY A 487 -33.10 0.97 5.53
C GLY A 487 -32.64 1.48 4.15
N VAL A 488 -33.52 1.58 3.16
CA VAL A 488 -33.17 2.02 1.80
C VAL A 488 -33.65 3.44 1.54
N ARG A 489 -32.72 4.38 1.39
CA ARG A 489 -33.00 5.75 0.95
C ARG A 489 -32.74 5.85 -0.55
N GLN A 490 -33.76 6.20 -1.33
CA GLN A 490 -33.64 6.36 -2.78
C GLN A 490 -34.13 7.73 -3.26
N TYR A 491 -33.47 8.28 -4.26
CA TYR A 491 -33.90 9.43 -5.05
C TYR A 491 -33.79 9.08 -6.54
N ARG A 492 -34.58 9.74 -7.38
CA ARG A 492 -34.48 9.64 -8.84
C ARG A 492 -34.61 11.00 -9.50
N GLN A 493 -33.76 11.28 -10.49
CA GLN A 493 -33.85 12.52 -11.24
C GLN A 493 -33.33 12.37 -12.67
N SER A 494 -34.11 12.86 -13.63
CA SER A 494 -33.67 13.06 -15.01
C SER A 494 -32.54 14.07 -15.11
N HIS A 495 -31.45 13.67 -15.76
CA HIS A 495 -30.33 14.55 -16.13
C HIS A 495 -30.17 14.60 -17.64
N LEU A 496 -30.32 15.80 -18.21
CA LEU A 496 -29.98 16.07 -19.60
C LEU A 496 -28.46 16.20 -19.76
N ILE A 497 -27.93 15.52 -20.77
CA ILE A 497 -26.52 15.38 -21.05
C ILE A 497 -26.26 15.87 -22.47
N ALA A 498 -25.33 16.80 -22.61
CA ALA A 498 -24.84 17.29 -23.90
C ALA A 498 -23.84 16.28 -24.50
N PRO A 499 -24.21 15.50 -25.53
CA PRO A 499 -23.33 14.46 -26.06
C PRO A 499 -22.04 15.02 -26.69
N TRP A 500 -22.07 16.25 -27.22
CA TRP A 500 -20.90 16.88 -27.84
C TRP A 500 -19.80 17.26 -26.84
N ASP A 501 -20.15 17.68 -25.62
CA ASP A 501 -19.18 18.10 -24.60
C ASP A 501 -18.81 16.97 -23.62
N ASN A 502 -19.62 15.91 -23.52
CA ASN A 502 -19.40 14.86 -22.52
C ASN A 502 -18.27 13.89 -22.94
N PRO A 503 -17.15 13.79 -22.20
CA PRO A 503 -16.01 12.95 -22.59
C PRO A 503 -16.33 11.45 -22.65
N ASN A 504 -17.38 10.98 -21.96
CA ASN A 504 -17.80 9.59 -21.94
C ASN A 504 -18.72 9.21 -23.12
N VAL A 505 -18.98 10.15 -24.04
CA VAL A 505 -19.72 9.93 -25.28
C VAL A 505 -18.76 10.10 -26.45
N THR A 506 -18.72 9.11 -27.34
CA THR A 506 -17.90 9.10 -28.55
C THR A 506 -18.77 9.04 -29.79
N VAL A 507 -18.27 9.58 -30.89
CA VAL A 507 -18.82 9.37 -32.23
C VAL A 507 -17.73 8.71 -33.03
N ASN A 508 -17.97 7.51 -33.55
CA ASN A 508 -16.97 6.69 -34.22
C ASN A 508 -17.34 6.53 -35.69
N LEU A 509 -16.34 6.54 -36.54
CA LEU A 509 -16.50 6.20 -37.94
C LEU A 509 -16.81 4.70 -38.10
N SER A 510 -17.35 4.29 -39.24
CA SER A 510 -17.58 2.88 -39.58
C SER A 510 -16.31 2.03 -39.53
N THR A 511 -15.14 2.66 -39.64
CA THR A 511 -13.81 2.06 -39.46
C THR A 511 -13.41 1.84 -37.99
N GLY A 512 -14.23 2.29 -37.03
CA GLY A 512 -13.94 2.29 -35.59
C GLY A 512 -13.12 3.48 -35.10
N ALA A 513 -12.64 4.36 -35.98
CA ALA A 513 -11.84 5.52 -35.60
C ALA A 513 -12.71 6.62 -34.95
N PRO A 514 -12.27 7.23 -33.83
CA PRO A 514 -13.02 8.31 -33.19
C PRO A 514 -13.06 9.54 -34.09
N LYS A 515 -14.24 10.15 -34.19
CA LYS A 515 -14.49 11.42 -34.87
C LYS A 515 -14.66 12.53 -33.82
N PRO A 516 -13.99 13.70 -34.00
CA PRO A 516 -14.27 14.86 -33.18
C PRO A 516 -15.75 15.23 -33.19
N LYS A 517 -16.32 15.42 -32.00
CA LYS A 517 -17.71 15.85 -31.85
C LYS A 517 -17.81 17.35 -32.10
N THR A 518 -18.82 17.75 -32.86
CA THR A 518 -19.10 19.16 -33.16
C THR A 518 -20.53 19.47 -32.77
N SER A 519 -20.76 20.58 -32.10
CA SER A 519 -22.10 21.05 -31.79
C SER A 519 -22.59 22.05 -32.84
N THR A 520 -23.84 21.92 -33.29
CA THR A 520 -24.51 22.90 -34.15
C THR A 520 -25.73 23.47 -33.43
N ALA A 521 -25.92 24.80 -33.48
CA ALA A 521 -27.06 25.47 -32.87
C ALA A 521 -28.36 25.15 -33.62
N ALA A 522 -29.43 24.89 -32.88
CA ALA A 522 -30.76 24.60 -33.41
C ALA A 522 -31.84 25.06 -32.42
N SER A 523 -32.63 26.07 -32.79
CA SER A 523 -33.61 26.72 -31.91
C SER A 523 -34.76 25.81 -31.43
N GLY A 524 -34.95 24.64 -32.04
CA GLY A 524 -35.98 23.67 -31.63
C GLY A 524 -35.47 22.44 -30.85
N GLY A 525 -34.15 22.21 -30.78
CA GLY A 525 -33.59 21.01 -30.16
C GLY A 525 -33.64 21.03 -28.63
N LYS A 526 -33.61 19.86 -27.97
CA LYS A 526 -33.73 19.74 -26.49
C LYS A 526 -32.76 20.60 -25.68
N LEU A 527 -31.51 20.68 -26.13
CA LEU A 527 -30.48 21.53 -25.54
C LEU A 527 -30.13 22.71 -26.47
N TYR A 528 -31.05 23.06 -27.37
CA TYR A 528 -30.89 24.07 -28.42
C TYR A 528 -29.68 23.84 -29.35
N ARG A 529 -29.16 22.62 -29.36
CA ARG A 529 -27.99 22.16 -30.11
C ARG A 529 -28.12 20.68 -30.44
N TYR A 530 -27.34 20.23 -31.41
CA TYR A 530 -27.16 18.81 -31.71
C TYR A 530 -25.72 18.49 -32.12
N THR A 531 -25.35 17.22 -32.03
CA THR A 531 -24.20 16.63 -32.73
C THR A 531 -24.68 15.71 -33.84
N SER A 532 -23.91 15.57 -34.90
CA SER A 532 -24.26 14.70 -36.03
C SER A 532 -23.46 13.41 -36.03
N VAL A 533 -24.19 12.29 -36.08
CA VAL A 533 -23.66 10.98 -36.41
C VAL A 533 -23.83 10.78 -37.93
N PRO A 534 -22.73 10.79 -38.71
CA PRO A 534 -22.87 10.77 -40.17
C PRO A 534 -23.39 9.43 -40.69
N PRO A 535 -23.80 9.35 -41.96
CA PRO A 535 -24.22 8.11 -42.60
C PRO A 535 -23.29 6.93 -42.31
N SER A 536 -23.86 5.77 -41.94
CA SER A 536 -23.13 4.52 -41.64
C SER A 536 -22.15 4.56 -40.46
N ASN A 537 -22.17 5.60 -39.63
CA ASN A 537 -21.31 5.76 -38.45
C ASN A 537 -22.13 5.61 -37.16
N GLU A 538 -21.49 5.70 -36.00
CA GLU A 538 -22.16 5.47 -34.71
C GLU A 538 -21.80 6.49 -33.62
N MET A 539 -22.71 6.63 -32.66
CA MET A 539 -22.42 7.20 -31.34
C MET A 539 -22.34 6.05 -30.32
N GLN A 540 -21.35 6.09 -29.43
CA GLN A 540 -21.18 5.10 -28.38
C GLN A 540 -20.96 5.76 -27.01
N PHE A 541 -21.58 5.20 -25.98
CA PHE A 541 -21.37 5.58 -24.59
C PHE A 541 -21.62 4.38 -23.66
N THR A 542 -21.14 4.47 -22.42
CA THR A 542 -21.47 3.51 -21.35
C THR A 542 -22.24 4.25 -20.27
N PHE A 543 -23.28 3.61 -19.73
CA PHE A 543 -24.03 4.16 -18.60
C PHE A 543 -24.25 3.09 -17.53
N PHE A 544 -24.47 3.53 -16.29
CA PHE A 544 -24.91 2.66 -15.20
C PHE A 544 -26.30 3.09 -14.76
N GLY A 545 -27.30 2.26 -15.00
CA GLY A 545 -28.71 2.57 -14.76
C GLY A 545 -29.63 1.53 -15.38
N ASP A 546 -30.93 1.80 -15.34
CA ASP A 546 -32.00 0.99 -15.93
C ASP A 546 -32.62 1.68 -17.16
N GLU A 547 -32.53 3.00 -17.27
CA GLU A 547 -33.17 3.78 -18.35
C GLU A 547 -32.31 4.95 -18.83
N ILE A 548 -32.14 5.09 -20.16
CA ILE A 548 -31.56 6.28 -20.78
C ILE A 548 -32.25 6.62 -22.09
N THR A 549 -32.60 7.89 -22.29
CA THR A 549 -33.31 8.38 -23.46
C THR A 549 -32.35 9.07 -24.43
N VAL A 550 -32.47 8.74 -25.71
CA VAL A 550 -31.79 9.44 -26.80
C VAL A 550 -32.78 10.43 -27.40
N TRP A 551 -32.45 11.73 -27.35
CA TRP A 551 -33.21 12.78 -28.00
C TRP A 551 -32.61 13.11 -29.36
N PHE A 552 -33.44 13.17 -30.41
CA PHE A 552 -32.99 13.35 -31.78
C PHE A 552 -33.95 14.21 -32.61
N THR A 553 -33.47 14.69 -33.75
CA THR A 553 -34.25 15.42 -34.75
C THR A 553 -34.60 14.50 -35.91
N THR A 554 -35.83 14.55 -36.41
CA THR A 554 -36.20 13.96 -37.70
C THR A 554 -36.01 14.99 -38.82
N ILE A 555 -35.40 14.59 -39.94
CA ILE A 555 -35.21 15.45 -41.12
C ILE A 555 -35.60 14.70 -42.42
N GLY A 556 -35.75 15.44 -43.52
CA GLY A 556 -36.43 14.97 -44.73
C GLY A 556 -35.54 14.58 -45.91
N ASP A 557 -34.24 14.37 -45.70
CA ASP A 557 -33.27 14.16 -46.79
C ASP A 557 -33.30 12.72 -47.33
N ASP A 558 -33.68 11.74 -46.50
CA ASP A 558 -33.76 10.32 -46.84
C ASP A 558 -35.01 9.65 -46.23
N PRO A 559 -36.01 9.26 -47.04
CA PRO A 559 -37.22 8.57 -46.59
C PRO A 559 -36.98 7.22 -45.90
N SER A 560 -35.81 6.61 -46.09
CA SER A 560 -35.40 5.34 -45.48
C SER A 560 -34.51 5.51 -44.25
N ALA A 561 -34.30 6.75 -43.80
CA ALA A 561 -33.39 7.07 -42.71
C ALA A 561 -33.83 6.44 -41.38
N THR A 562 -33.04 5.47 -40.92
CA THR A 562 -33.20 4.83 -39.61
C THR A 562 -31.89 4.85 -38.83
N PHE A 563 -31.98 4.62 -37.52
CA PHE A 563 -30.84 4.27 -36.68
C PHE A 563 -31.16 3.03 -35.86
N THR A 564 -30.16 2.20 -35.62
CA THR A 564 -30.29 1.01 -34.78
C THR A 564 -29.59 1.25 -33.44
N VAL A 565 -30.29 0.93 -32.36
CA VAL A 565 -29.77 0.96 -30.99
C VAL A 565 -29.33 -0.44 -30.62
N TYR A 566 -28.08 -0.55 -30.16
CA TYR A 566 -27.52 -1.75 -29.56
C TYR A 566 -27.27 -1.52 -28.08
N VAL A 567 -27.62 -2.50 -27.25
CA VAL A 567 -27.29 -2.56 -25.83
C VAL A 567 -26.50 -3.85 -25.60
N ASP A 568 -25.29 -3.72 -25.05
CA ASP A 568 -24.37 -4.84 -24.79
C ASP A 568 -24.17 -5.75 -26.02
N GLY A 569 -24.03 -5.12 -27.18
CA GLY A 569 -23.80 -5.78 -28.47
C GLY A 569 -25.05 -6.33 -29.16
N SER A 570 -26.20 -6.35 -28.48
CA SER A 570 -27.47 -6.84 -29.05
C SER A 570 -28.33 -5.69 -29.58
N ALA A 571 -28.86 -5.83 -30.80
CA ALA A 571 -29.77 -4.84 -31.37
C ALA A 571 -31.12 -4.87 -30.63
N VAL A 572 -31.52 -3.76 -30.01
CA VAL A 572 -32.76 -3.66 -29.23
C VAL A 572 -33.88 -2.94 -29.97
N ALA A 573 -33.54 -2.03 -30.88
CA ALA A 573 -34.53 -1.35 -31.73
C ALA A 573 -33.91 -0.74 -32.99
N THR A 574 -34.76 -0.54 -33.99
CA THR A 574 -34.48 0.30 -35.16
C THR A 574 -35.56 1.38 -35.24
N VAL A 575 -35.13 2.64 -35.24
CA VAL A 575 -36.01 3.81 -35.12
C VAL A 575 -35.84 4.68 -36.36
N SER A 576 -36.96 5.16 -36.92
CA SER A 576 -36.93 6.13 -38.02
C SER A 576 -36.49 7.50 -37.52
N HIS A 577 -35.59 8.16 -38.25
CA HIS A 577 -35.26 9.57 -38.08
C HIS A 577 -35.63 10.41 -39.32
N TYR A 578 -36.54 9.90 -40.16
CA TYR A 578 -37.12 10.64 -41.27
C TYR A 578 -38.34 11.46 -40.82
N GLY A 579 -38.44 12.71 -41.27
CA GLY A 579 -39.61 13.57 -41.02
C GLY A 579 -39.68 14.80 -41.91
N VAL A 580 -40.86 15.06 -42.47
CA VAL A 580 -41.17 16.24 -43.29
C VAL A 580 -42.49 16.87 -42.78
N PRO A 581 -42.47 18.11 -42.25
CA PRO A 581 -41.29 18.95 -42.00
C PRO A 581 -40.36 18.37 -40.92
N ALA A 582 -39.16 18.93 -40.79
CA ALA A 582 -38.25 18.53 -39.73
C ALA A 582 -38.88 18.76 -38.34
N ALA A 583 -38.75 17.79 -37.45
CA ALA A 583 -39.29 17.84 -36.10
C ALA A 583 -38.19 17.56 -35.08
N TYR A 584 -38.08 18.43 -34.09
CA TYR A 584 -37.10 18.33 -33.02
C TYR A 584 -37.67 17.59 -31.82
N SER A 585 -36.83 17.31 -30.82
CA SER A 585 -37.25 16.70 -29.55
C SER A 585 -38.00 15.38 -29.74
N GLN A 586 -37.66 14.60 -30.76
CA GLN A 586 -38.07 13.21 -30.84
C GLN A 586 -37.23 12.41 -29.86
N SER A 587 -37.77 11.32 -29.32
CA SER A 587 -37.08 10.51 -28.33
C SER A 587 -37.24 9.03 -28.58
N TYR A 588 -36.22 8.29 -28.15
CA TYR A 588 -36.30 6.86 -27.96
C TYR A 588 -35.69 6.52 -26.60
N MET A 589 -36.50 5.91 -25.73
CA MET A 589 -36.05 5.46 -24.41
C MET A 589 -35.49 4.06 -24.51
N ILE A 590 -34.27 3.90 -24.01
CA ILE A 590 -33.58 2.61 -23.90
C ILE A 590 -33.83 2.11 -22.48
N SER A 591 -34.50 0.97 -22.36
CA SER A 591 -34.72 0.28 -21.07
C SER A 591 -33.85 -0.98 -21.00
N ALA A 592 -33.17 -1.18 -19.89
CA ALA A 592 -32.34 -2.34 -19.59
C ALA A 592 -32.55 -2.79 -18.13
N ALA A 593 -31.99 -3.94 -17.76
CA ALA A 593 -31.87 -4.29 -16.34
C ALA A 593 -31.03 -3.23 -15.62
N LEU A 594 -31.20 -3.04 -14.31
CA LEU A 594 -30.38 -2.08 -13.59
C LEU A 594 -28.93 -2.57 -13.53
N GLY A 595 -28.01 -1.86 -14.19
CA GLY A 595 -26.61 -2.24 -14.23
C GLY A 595 -25.78 -1.39 -15.18
N LYS A 596 -24.57 -1.88 -15.48
CA LYS A 596 -23.65 -1.24 -16.45
C LYS A 596 -23.97 -1.73 -17.85
N HIS A 597 -24.17 -0.80 -18.78
CA HIS A 597 -24.52 -1.10 -20.17
C HIS A 597 -23.70 -0.28 -21.16
N VAL A 598 -23.22 -0.94 -22.21
CA VAL A 598 -22.60 -0.28 -23.37
C VAL A 598 -23.66 -0.06 -24.44
N VAL A 599 -23.88 1.19 -24.83
CA VAL A 599 -24.86 1.57 -25.84
C VAL A 599 -24.17 2.05 -27.10
N ARG A 600 -24.62 1.55 -28.25
CA ARG A 600 -24.24 2.04 -29.59
C ARG A 600 -25.49 2.46 -30.35
N VAL A 601 -25.47 3.66 -30.91
CA VAL A 601 -26.52 4.23 -31.76
C VAL A 601 -25.96 4.38 -33.15
N VAL A 602 -26.32 3.46 -34.05
CA VAL A 602 -25.75 3.34 -35.39
C VAL A 602 -26.69 3.99 -36.39
N ASN A 603 -26.20 4.96 -37.17
CA ASN A 603 -26.98 5.57 -38.23
C ASN A 603 -26.96 4.68 -39.48
N ASN A 604 -28.12 4.13 -39.85
CA ASN A 604 -28.23 3.23 -40.98
C ASN A 604 -28.44 3.96 -42.32
N SER A 605 -28.73 5.27 -42.28
CA SER A 605 -28.89 6.04 -43.52
C SER A 605 -27.58 6.08 -44.30
N ALA A 606 -27.69 6.06 -45.62
CA ALA A 606 -26.55 6.22 -46.53
C ALA A 606 -26.27 7.69 -46.86
N THR A 607 -27.20 8.60 -46.60
CA THR A 607 -27.13 10.00 -47.08
C THR A 607 -27.50 11.04 -46.01
N GLN A 608 -28.31 10.68 -45.01
CA GLN A 608 -28.81 11.58 -43.98
C GLN A 608 -28.01 11.46 -42.67
N ASN A 609 -27.60 12.60 -42.11
CA ASN A 609 -27.00 12.66 -40.78
C ASN A 609 -28.07 12.41 -39.70
N LEU A 610 -27.79 11.52 -38.75
CA LEU A 610 -28.57 11.42 -37.52
C LEU A 610 -28.16 12.55 -36.57
N ARG A 611 -29.12 13.42 -36.22
CA ARG A 611 -28.89 14.57 -35.33
C ARG A 611 -29.32 14.22 -33.91
N ILE A 612 -28.35 14.05 -33.01
CA ILE A 612 -28.59 13.78 -31.60
C ILE A 612 -28.55 15.08 -30.81
N GLU A 613 -29.66 15.40 -30.16
CA GLU A 613 -29.90 16.65 -29.44
C GLU A 613 -29.45 16.58 -27.97
N ALA A 614 -29.68 15.42 -27.32
CA ALA A 614 -29.32 15.19 -25.94
C ALA A 614 -29.34 13.68 -25.63
N LEU A 615 -28.67 13.28 -24.55
CA LEU A 615 -29.03 12.08 -23.80
C LEU A 615 -29.76 12.52 -22.53
N GLU A 616 -30.70 11.72 -22.03
CA GLU A 616 -31.35 11.97 -20.75
C GLU A 616 -31.33 10.72 -19.90
N HIS A 617 -30.65 10.77 -18.77
CA HIS A 617 -30.52 9.64 -17.85
C HIS A 617 -31.38 9.87 -16.61
N ASN A 618 -32.32 8.98 -16.32
CA ASN A 618 -33.12 9.00 -15.10
C ASN A 618 -32.35 8.38 -13.93
N ARG A 619 -31.31 9.10 -13.48
CA ARG A 619 -30.33 8.64 -12.50
C ARG A 619 -31.00 8.16 -11.22
N ILE A 620 -30.50 7.06 -10.66
CA ILE A 620 -30.81 6.59 -9.31
C ILE A 620 -29.70 7.06 -8.38
N CYS A 621 -30.07 7.60 -7.23
CA CYS A 621 -29.18 7.71 -6.07
C CYS A 621 -29.77 6.89 -4.92
N ARG A 622 -29.10 5.81 -4.52
CA ARG A 622 -29.59 4.90 -3.48
C ARG A 622 -28.50 4.64 -2.45
N VAL A 623 -28.88 4.72 -1.18
CA VAL A 623 -28.09 4.19 -0.06
C VAL A 623 -28.89 3.07 0.61
N VAL A 624 -28.30 1.88 0.65
CA VAL A 624 -28.87 0.67 1.24
C VAL A 624 -28.14 0.41 2.56
N ASN A 625 -28.80 0.68 3.69
CA ASN A 625 -28.24 0.38 5.01
C ASN A 625 -28.53 -1.09 5.37
N GLN A 626 -27.50 -1.94 5.28
CA GLN A 626 -27.58 -3.34 5.70
C GLN A 626 -26.91 -3.58 7.06
N GLY A 627 -26.75 -2.56 7.89
CA GLY A 627 -26.30 -2.74 9.27
C GLY A 627 -27.20 -3.74 10.02
N ILE A 628 -26.62 -4.76 10.66
CA ILE A 628 -27.35 -5.71 11.52
C ILE A 628 -26.76 -5.66 12.93
N ILE A 629 -27.59 -5.27 13.90
CA ILE A 629 -27.17 -5.10 15.29
C ILE A 629 -26.63 -6.42 15.85
N GLY A 630 -25.42 -6.39 16.41
CA GLY A 630 -24.79 -7.52 17.09
C GLY A 630 -24.03 -8.50 16.20
N THR A 631 -24.09 -8.33 14.87
CA THR A 631 -23.38 -9.25 13.96
C THR A 631 -21.86 -9.09 14.01
N MET A 632 -21.16 -10.21 13.84
CA MET A 632 -19.71 -10.30 13.65
C MET A 632 -19.37 -10.42 12.17
N SER A 633 -18.11 -10.18 11.80
CA SER A 633 -17.67 -10.33 10.41
C SER A 633 -17.83 -11.75 9.86
N THR A 634 -17.76 -12.77 10.72
CA THR A 634 -17.95 -14.18 10.35
C THR A 634 -19.34 -14.50 9.83
N GLU A 635 -20.35 -13.69 10.16
CA GLU A 635 -21.72 -13.88 9.70
C GLU A 635 -21.94 -13.27 8.31
N TRP A 636 -21.04 -12.37 7.92
CA TRP A 636 -21.01 -11.71 6.61
C TRP A 636 -20.14 -12.44 5.59
N VAL A 637 -19.53 -13.58 5.91
CA VAL A 637 -18.77 -14.35 4.91
C VAL A 637 -19.70 -15.10 3.95
N PRO A 638 -19.24 -15.50 2.75
CA PRO A 638 -20.09 -16.10 1.71
C PRO A 638 -20.78 -17.41 2.09
N THR A 639 -20.32 -18.12 3.12
CA THR A 639 -20.98 -19.34 3.62
C THR A 639 -22.23 -19.02 4.46
N GLY A 640 -22.42 -17.77 4.87
CA GLY A 640 -23.63 -17.29 5.54
C GLY A 640 -24.68 -16.77 4.55
N THR A 641 -25.80 -16.28 5.08
CA THR A 641 -26.92 -15.75 4.27
C THR A 641 -26.89 -14.24 4.10
N LEU A 642 -26.14 -13.50 4.93
CA LEU A 642 -26.19 -12.03 4.93
C LEU A 642 -25.55 -11.40 3.69
N LEU A 643 -24.42 -11.93 3.20
CA LEU A 643 -23.64 -11.28 2.15
C LEU A 643 -24.33 -11.32 0.79
N ALA A 644 -24.69 -12.52 0.32
CA ALA A 644 -25.21 -12.71 -1.03
C ALA A 644 -26.57 -12.03 -1.23
N ASP A 645 -27.42 -12.08 -0.20
CA ASP A 645 -28.76 -11.51 -0.23
C ASP A 645 -28.76 -10.01 0.13
N GLY A 646 -27.85 -9.59 1.03
CA GLY A 646 -27.76 -8.21 1.52
C GLY A 646 -27.06 -7.27 0.55
N LEU A 647 -26.09 -7.77 -0.20
CA LEU A 647 -25.51 -7.06 -1.32
C LEU A 647 -26.27 -7.50 -2.58
N THR A 648 -26.96 -6.60 -3.27
CA THR A 648 -27.65 -6.91 -4.53
C THR A 648 -26.77 -6.67 -5.74
N ALA A 649 -27.10 -7.28 -6.89
CA ALA A 649 -26.31 -7.20 -8.13
C ALA A 649 -26.21 -5.78 -8.72
N ASP A 650 -27.13 -4.89 -8.35
CA ASP A 650 -27.18 -3.49 -8.77
C ASP A 650 -26.28 -2.56 -7.92
N SER A 651 -25.64 -3.06 -6.86
CA SER A 651 -24.70 -2.27 -6.05
C SER A 651 -23.42 -1.98 -6.84
N ASN A 652 -23.06 -0.70 -6.98
CA ASN A 652 -21.81 -0.28 -7.62
C ASN A 652 -20.79 0.36 -6.67
N HIS A 653 -21.20 0.63 -5.43
CA HIS A 653 -20.28 0.97 -4.35
C HIS A 653 -20.64 0.20 -3.08
N VAL A 654 -19.63 -0.29 -2.36
CA VAL A 654 -19.78 -1.04 -1.11
C VAL A 654 -18.90 -0.42 -0.04
N VAL A 655 -19.49 -0.06 1.08
CA VAL A 655 -18.74 0.37 2.27
C VAL A 655 -18.92 -0.69 3.34
N ILE A 656 -17.81 -1.22 3.85
CA ILE A 656 -17.82 -2.29 4.87
C ILE A 656 -17.32 -1.70 6.19
N GLN A 657 -18.18 -1.71 7.21
CA GLN A 657 -17.84 -1.37 8.60
C GLN A 657 -18.25 -2.51 9.52
N LEU A 658 -17.28 -3.37 9.85
CA LEU A 658 -17.42 -4.53 10.72
C LEU A 658 -16.27 -4.53 11.74
N GLY A 659 -16.28 -5.47 12.68
CA GLY A 659 -15.20 -5.66 13.64
C GLY A 659 -15.54 -5.20 15.07
N THR A 660 -16.66 -4.51 15.29
CA THR A 660 -17.07 -4.07 16.64
C THR A 660 -17.28 -5.26 17.57
N ASN A 661 -18.04 -6.25 17.10
CA ASN A 661 -18.44 -7.44 17.86
C ASN A 661 -17.40 -8.57 17.79
N ASP A 662 -16.55 -8.58 16.77
CA ASP A 662 -15.46 -9.57 16.61
C ASP A 662 -14.56 -9.63 17.85
N ARG A 663 -14.40 -8.50 18.55
CA ARG A 663 -13.65 -8.38 19.81
C ARG A 663 -14.14 -9.32 20.92
N GLY A 664 -15.37 -9.82 20.85
CA GLY A 664 -16.01 -10.64 21.89
C GLY A 664 -15.91 -12.16 21.70
N HIS A 665 -15.19 -12.63 20.67
CA HIS A 665 -15.21 -14.06 20.30
C HIS A 665 -14.36 -14.96 21.23
N THR A 666 -14.94 -16.07 21.69
CA THR A 666 -14.40 -16.88 22.81
C THR A 666 -13.45 -18.01 22.43
N THR A 667 -13.40 -18.43 21.16
CA THR A 667 -12.60 -19.62 20.74
C THR A 667 -11.22 -19.29 20.15
N GLN A 668 -10.94 -18.01 19.85
CA GLN A 668 -9.60 -17.52 19.45
C GLN A 668 -9.31 -16.11 20.04
N PRO A 669 -9.28 -15.97 21.38
CA PRO A 669 -9.40 -14.67 22.05
C PRO A 669 -8.08 -13.87 22.12
N ARG A 670 -7.27 -13.81 21.05
CA ARG A 670 -5.87 -13.32 21.20
C ARG A 670 -5.36 -12.32 20.16
N ALA A 671 -6.11 -12.07 19.08
CA ALA A 671 -5.75 -11.11 18.02
C ALA A 671 -6.94 -10.85 17.08
N PRO A 672 -6.98 -9.72 16.34
CA PRO A 672 -7.99 -9.42 15.31
C PRO A 672 -7.85 -10.27 14.02
N GLN A 673 -7.34 -11.50 14.09
CA GLN A 673 -7.13 -12.34 12.91
C GLN A 673 -8.46 -12.71 12.21
N GLN A 674 -9.53 -12.94 12.98
CA GLN A 674 -10.81 -13.33 12.42
C GLN A 674 -11.39 -12.27 11.47
N ILE A 675 -11.29 -10.98 11.83
CA ILE A 675 -11.76 -9.90 10.96
C ILE A 675 -10.90 -9.79 9.69
N ILE A 676 -9.59 -10.07 9.77
CA ILE A 676 -8.70 -10.13 8.60
C ILE A 676 -9.16 -11.22 7.62
N ASP A 677 -9.41 -12.42 8.13
CA ASP A 677 -9.80 -13.58 7.33
C ASP A 677 -11.20 -13.39 6.72
N SER A 678 -12.16 -12.92 7.53
CA SER A 678 -13.52 -12.63 7.08
C SER A 678 -13.53 -11.55 6.00
N LEU A 679 -12.86 -10.41 6.22
CA LEU A 679 -12.81 -9.34 5.21
C LEU A 679 -12.14 -9.80 3.92
N THR A 680 -11.02 -10.54 4.01
CA THR A 680 -10.36 -11.11 2.83
C THR A 680 -11.32 -11.99 2.04
N THR A 681 -12.10 -12.83 2.73
CA THR A 681 -13.09 -13.72 2.11
C THR A 681 -14.25 -12.94 1.49
N ILE A 682 -14.80 -11.96 2.21
CA ILE A 682 -15.89 -11.08 1.74
C ILE A 682 -15.47 -10.33 0.48
N ILE A 683 -14.30 -9.67 0.51
CA ILE A 683 -13.79 -8.85 -0.59
C ILE A 683 -13.52 -9.70 -1.82
N THR A 684 -12.92 -10.89 -1.64
CA THR A 684 -12.69 -11.84 -2.73
C THR A 684 -14.01 -12.22 -3.40
N TRP A 685 -15.02 -12.57 -2.60
CA TRP A 685 -16.34 -12.91 -3.12
C TRP A 685 -17.01 -11.74 -3.86
N ILE A 686 -16.90 -10.51 -3.33
CA ILE A 686 -17.43 -9.31 -4.02
C ILE A 686 -16.71 -9.12 -5.35
N GLY A 687 -15.39 -9.28 -5.42
CA GLY A 687 -14.63 -9.17 -6.67
C GLY A 687 -15.08 -10.19 -7.73
N GLU A 688 -15.38 -11.41 -7.32
CA GLU A 688 -15.83 -12.48 -8.22
C GLU A 688 -17.29 -12.34 -8.66
N ASN A 689 -18.17 -11.91 -7.75
CA ASN A 689 -19.62 -11.95 -7.96
C ASN A 689 -20.23 -10.58 -8.28
N ARG A 690 -19.51 -9.50 -7.98
CA ARG A 690 -19.90 -8.09 -8.18
C ARG A 690 -18.74 -7.27 -8.77
N PRO A 691 -18.24 -7.63 -9.96
CA PRO A 691 -17.03 -7.05 -10.53
C PRO A 691 -17.14 -5.55 -10.86
N ASN A 692 -18.35 -4.99 -10.87
CA ASN A 692 -18.58 -3.55 -11.06
C ASN A 692 -18.66 -2.76 -9.76
N ALA A 693 -18.55 -3.41 -8.60
CA ALA A 693 -18.70 -2.78 -7.29
C ALA A 693 -17.35 -2.29 -6.77
N ASN A 694 -17.26 -0.98 -6.48
CA ASN A 694 -16.09 -0.39 -5.86
C ASN A 694 -16.18 -0.53 -4.34
N ILE A 695 -15.13 -1.03 -3.69
CA ILE A 695 -15.14 -1.37 -2.26
C ILE A 695 -14.35 -0.33 -1.47
N ALA A 696 -14.88 0.11 -0.33
CA ALA A 696 -14.16 0.86 0.68
C ALA A 696 -14.32 0.20 2.05
N LEU A 697 -13.25 0.21 2.84
CA LEU A 697 -13.25 -0.30 4.21
C LEU A 697 -13.34 0.85 5.20
N MET A 698 -14.04 0.63 6.30
CA MET A 698 -14.22 1.63 7.35
C MET A 698 -14.06 0.98 8.72
N ALA A 699 -13.19 1.54 9.55
CA ALA A 699 -13.00 1.05 10.91
C ALA A 699 -14.23 1.40 11.79
N PRO A 700 -14.50 0.62 12.85
CA PRO A 700 -15.40 1.06 13.91
C PRO A 700 -14.83 2.29 14.66
N PRO A 701 -15.68 3.17 15.22
CA PRO A 701 -15.28 4.24 16.12
C PRO A 701 -14.70 3.67 17.43
N GLN A 702 -13.89 4.46 18.14
CA GLN A 702 -13.30 4.07 19.42
C GLN A 702 -14.39 3.67 20.43
N ALA A 703 -14.24 2.51 21.06
CA ALA A 703 -14.97 2.13 22.25
C ALA A 703 -14.21 2.57 23.51
N ILE A 704 -14.91 2.71 24.63
CA ILE A 704 -14.32 3.13 25.91
C ILE A 704 -14.81 2.27 27.08
N GLY A 705 -14.18 2.44 28.24
CA GLY A 705 -14.66 1.85 29.49
C GLY A 705 -14.90 0.35 29.39
N THR A 706 -16.07 -0.11 29.87
CA THR A 706 -16.47 -1.52 29.88
C THR A 706 -16.61 -2.16 28.50
N SER A 707 -16.74 -1.34 27.46
CA SER A 707 -16.91 -1.77 26.08
C SER A 707 -15.60 -1.80 25.29
N GLU A 708 -14.47 -1.54 25.97
CA GLU A 708 -13.12 -1.67 25.43
C GLU A 708 -12.36 -2.78 26.17
N GLU A 709 -11.25 -3.24 25.57
CA GLU A 709 -10.38 -4.25 26.17
C GLU A 709 -9.99 -3.87 27.62
N GLY A 710 -10.04 -4.84 28.54
CA GLY A 710 -9.68 -4.64 29.94
C GLY A 710 -10.75 -3.94 30.79
N GLY A 711 -11.87 -3.52 30.20
CA GLY A 711 -12.92 -2.74 30.87
C GLY A 711 -13.96 -3.53 31.67
N GLY A 712 -14.12 -4.83 31.44
CA GLY A 712 -15.22 -5.61 32.07
C GLY A 712 -15.34 -7.09 31.74
N GLY A 713 -14.40 -7.68 30.98
CA GLY A 713 -14.34 -9.14 30.74
C GLY A 713 -15.07 -9.68 29.51
N THR A 714 -15.63 -8.83 28.65
CA THR A 714 -16.37 -9.24 27.43
C THR A 714 -15.53 -9.20 26.15
N TYR A 715 -14.55 -8.29 26.07
CA TYR A 715 -13.74 -8.05 24.87
C TYR A 715 -12.28 -8.42 25.11
N TYR A 716 -11.70 -9.14 24.15
CA TYR A 716 -10.37 -9.76 24.27
C TYR A 716 -9.24 -8.98 23.61
N TYR A 717 -9.57 -8.01 22.76
CA TYR A 717 -8.64 -7.11 22.09
C TYR A 717 -9.35 -5.79 21.80
N SER A 718 -8.58 -4.73 21.60
CA SER A 718 -9.06 -3.36 21.52
C SER A 718 -9.67 -2.99 20.17
N THR A 719 -10.46 -1.92 20.15
CA THR A 719 -10.93 -1.32 18.89
C THR A 719 -9.77 -0.76 18.04
N ALA A 720 -8.67 -0.39 18.68
CA ALA A 720 -7.45 0.04 18.01
C ALA A 720 -6.86 -1.10 17.16
N GLU A 721 -6.79 -2.30 17.74
CA GLU A 721 -6.31 -3.49 17.04
C GLU A 721 -7.25 -3.89 15.90
N VAL A 722 -8.57 -3.75 16.07
CA VAL A 722 -9.54 -3.92 14.96
C VAL A 722 -9.25 -2.93 13.82
N SER A 723 -9.08 -1.64 14.12
CA SER A 723 -8.80 -0.63 13.09
C SER A 723 -7.51 -0.96 12.32
N GLN A 724 -6.45 -1.34 13.03
CA GLN A 724 -5.18 -1.74 12.41
C GLN A 724 -5.33 -2.96 11.50
N ALA A 725 -6.07 -3.99 11.94
CA ALA A 725 -6.35 -5.17 11.13
C ALA A 725 -7.10 -4.84 9.83
N ILE A 726 -8.11 -3.97 9.91
CA ILE A 726 -8.86 -3.53 8.72
C ILE A 726 -7.96 -2.70 7.79
N ALA A 727 -7.12 -1.82 8.34
CA ALA A 727 -6.16 -1.03 7.59
C ALA A 727 -5.13 -1.92 6.87
N MET A 728 -4.68 -3.01 7.50
CA MET A 728 -3.79 -4.00 6.90
C MET A 728 -4.44 -4.69 5.69
N VAL A 729 -5.71 -5.11 5.81
CA VAL A 729 -6.47 -5.70 4.69
C VAL A 729 -6.61 -4.67 3.56
N ALA A 730 -7.00 -3.44 3.88
CA ALA A 730 -7.13 -2.37 2.90
C ALA A 730 -5.83 -2.14 2.13
N ARG A 731 -4.70 -2.04 2.84
CA ARG A 731 -3.38 -1.86 2.25
C ARG A 731 -2.97 -3.04 1.38
N ARG A 732 -3.19 -4.27 1.85
CA ARG A 732 -2.85 -5.50 1.12
C ARG A 732 -3.61 -5.61 -0.20
N LEU A 733 -4.85 -5.12 -0.25
CA LEU A 733 -5.73 -5.24 -1.40
C LEU A 733 -5.85 -3.94 -2.21
N GLY A 734 -5.14 -2.87 -1.84
CA GLY A 734 -5.18 -1.59 -2.53
C GLY A 734 -6.53 -0.87 -2.44
N LEU A 735 -7.25 -1.02 -1.33
CA LEU A 735 -8.59 -0.46 -1.15
C LEU A 735 -8.57 0.87 -0.38
N PRO A 736 -9.51 1.79 -0.68
CA PRO A 736 -9.81 2.94 0.16
C PRO A 736 -10.14 2.53 1.61
N PHE A 737 -9.60 3.27 2.57
CA PHE A 737 -9.80 3.03 4.00
C PHE A 737 -10.11 4.31 4.77
N LEU A 738 -11.19 4.28 5.55
CA LEU A 738 -11.57 5.35 6.47
C LEU A 738 -11.42 4.90 7.93
N ASP A 739 -10.50 5.55 8.63
CA ASP A 739 -10.21 5.25 10.04
C ASP A 739 -11.09 6.07 10.99
N ASN A 740 -12.34 5.63 11.20
CA ASN A 740 -13.20 6.27 12.19
C ASN A 740 -12.67 6.09 13.62
N TYR A 741 -11.87 5.07 13.91
CA TYR A 741 -11.24 4.90 15.22
C TYR A 741 -10.33 6.10 15.52
N ALA A 742 -9.37 6.40 14.64
CA ALA A 742 -8.44 7.51 14.85
C ALA A 742 -9.16 8.86 14.98
N MET A 743 -10.20 9.08 14.15
CA MET A 743 -11.00 10.29 14.20
C MET A 743 -11.75 10.43 15.53
N THR A 744 -12.44 9.38 15.98
CA THR A 744 -13.22 9.43 17.23
C THR A 744 -12.33 9.38 18.48
N ALA A 745 -11.16 8.76 18.40
CA ALA A 745 -10.14 8.86 19.44
C ALA A 745 -9.72 10.32 19.67
N GLN A 746 -9.67 11.14 18.61
CA GLN A 746 -9.38 12.56 18.76
C GLN A 746 -10.48 13.31 19.49
N LEU A 747 -11.75 12.96 19.25
CA LEU A 747 -12.88 13.50 20.01
C LEU A 747 -12.76 13.15 21.49
N GLY A 748 -12.41 11.89 21.81
CA GLY A 748 -12.18 11.46 23.18
C GLY A 748 -11.05 12.23 23.88
N ILE A 749 -9.94 12.49 23.20
CA ILE A 749 -8.84 13.33 23.72
C ILE A 749 -9.30 14.76 24.01
N ASN A 750 -10.14 15.31 23.15
CA ASN A 750 -10.67 16.66 23.33
C ASN A 750 -11.69 16.74 24.49
N GLY A 751 -12.07 15.61 25.09
CA GLY A 751 -13.08 15.54 26.14
C GLY A 751 -14.52 15.54 25.61
N ASP A 752 -14.71 15.36 24.29
CA ASP A 752 -16.03 15.34 23.68
C ASP A 752 -16.76 14.03 24.02
N THR A 753 -18.06 14.13 24.31
CA THR A 753 -18.92 12.96 24.52
C THR A 753 -19.55 12.54 23.20
N PHE A 754 -18.98 11.52 22.56
CA PHE A 754 -19.41 11.05 21.22
C PHE A 754 -20.09 9.68 21.22
N LEU A 755 -20.18 9.00 22.38
CA LEU A 755 -20.81 7.69 22.55
C LEU A 755 -22.04 7.78 23.46
N SER A 756 -23.03 6.89 23.27
CA SER A 756 -24.22 6.77 24.11
C SER A 756 -24.08 5.73 25.24
N ASP A 757 -23.33 4.66 25.01
CA ASP A 757 -23.21 3.51 25.92
C ASP A 757 -21.80 2.90 25.93
N ASN A 758 -20.79 3.77 25.83
CA ASN A 758 -19.36 3.43 25.70
C ASN A 758 -19.00 2.64 24.43
N LEU A 759 -19.94 2.37 23.53
CA LEU A 759 -19.70 1.63 22.28
C LEU A 759 -20.34 2.32 21.06
N HIS A 760 -21.62 2.65 21.16
CA HIS A 760 -22.39 3.18 20.05
C HIS A 760 -22.28 4.71 19.97
N PRO A 761 -22.06 5.29 18.78
CA PRO A 761 -22.05 6.74 18.62
C PRO A 761 -23.40 7.38 18.98
N ASN A 762 -23.35 8.51 19.66
CA ASN A 762 -24.53 9.36 19.84
C ASN A 762 -24.75 10.28 18.61
N ASP A 763 -25.75 11.15 18.64
CA ASP A 763 -26.06 12.07 17.53
C ASP A 763 -24.85 12.94 17.10
N PHE A 764 -24.01 13.33 18.06
CA PHE A 764 -22.77 14.07 17.80
C PHE A 764 -21.73 13.18 17.13
N GLY A 765 -21.46 11.98 17.68
CA GLY A 765 -20.54 11.01 17.10
C GLY A 765 -20.91 10.62 15.66
N HIS A 766 -22.19 10.33 15.39
CA HIS A 766 -22.68 10.07 14.04
C HIS A 766 -22.50 11.26 13.09
N SER A 767 -22.62 12.49 13.58
CA SER A 767 -22.42 13.70 12.78
C SER A 767 -20.94 13.91 12.43
N GLU A 768 -20.01 13.63 13.34
CA GLU A 768 -18.56 13.68 13.06
C GLU A 768 -18.12 12.56 12.09
N MET A 769 -18.64 11.35 12.27
CA MET A 769 -18.43 10.25 11.31
C MET A 769 -18.88 10.65 9.90
N PHE A 770 -20.09 11.22 9.76
CA PHE A 770 -20.58 11.71 8.47
C PHE A 770 -19.65 12.76 7.85
N LYS A 771 -19.15 13.73 8.62
CA LYS A 771 -18.20 14.73 8.10
C LYS A 771 -16.91 14.09 7.62
N SER A 772 -16.40 13.10 8.35
CA SER A 772 -15.22 12.33 7.96
C SER A 772 -15.43 11.57 6.65
N ILE A 773 -16.59 10.90 6.52
CA ILE A 773 -16.98 10.17 5.30
C ILE A 773 -17.09 11.11 4.10
N VAL A 774 -17.69 12.29 4.24
CA VAL A 774 -17.77 13.25 3.15
C VAL A 774 -16.38 13.68 2.68
N ARG A 775 -15.45 13.99 3.61
CA ARG A 775 -14.05 14.31 3.29
C ARG A 775 -13.27 13.14 2.67
N PHE A 776 -13.71 11.92 2.95
CA PHE A 776 -13.13 10.72 2.37
C PHE A 776 -13.61 10.46 0.95
N ILE A 777 -14.74 11.04 0.54
CA ILE A 777 -15.30 10.95 -0.81
C ILE A 777 -14.87 12.15 -1.66
N SER A 778 -14.81 13.35 -1.08
CA SER A 778 -14.46 14.61 -1.76
C SER A 778 -12.97 14.89 -1.77
#